data_AF-A0A4Q4P129-F1
#
_entry.id   AF-A0A4Q4P129-F1
#
_cell.length_a   1.000
_cell.length_b   1.000
_cell.length_c   1.000
_cell.angle_alpha   90.00
_cell.angle_beta   90.00
_cell.angle_gamma   90.00
#
_symmetry.space_group_name_H-M   'P 1'
#
loop_
_entity.id
_entity.type
_entity.pdbx_description
1 polymer ?
#
loop_
_entity_poly.entity_id
_entity_poly.type
_entity_poly.pdbx_seq_one_letter_code
_entity_poly.pdbx_strand_id
1 'polypeptide(L)'
;MDFSNPERNPNAPLRLLSLDGGGVRGLSSLLVLENLMENIALEEKRLGRRAMNDHEPLKPCDYFDLIGGTSTGGIIAIMLSRLRLNCKDCIAVYSKLAEQIFKHDRSLKAFGMKIPTGASRFSGTVLANAIKTALKDLGFDPNELMWDEALFEEVDEANDLPRDSIWADAAPAPLITESPVATLKNSECSLASGPPDSMDSTIAPSTLYSDSPFGPRKPMRSATWKLHHRQSVHRKANAKGCRGFVLTSLKNALGLPRILSTYDPNDRTTRIWEALRATSAAPTFFEEMQFGTPKVTYLDGGVGFNNPCAEVDYAAKALWEGRSIGVIVSVGTGLQSIPSVKKMASWLPFGLGTDISIASALTGMATSTARVDNEMKRMYNNSDTKYFRFDVDRGLADVSLEQWMKEDEMASLTELYMNDGEQIRSAKDFGQRMAKLSALPPRFEISASHFRLGMTGRGLMDSSFQLAQVDFKTGMPLGVSPHLEDLPKMSQYRDLSPSGESGLAIDNETGRLKRVYPVAEDLDHDGRREEAAVYQCIKADNVCLRTIKTGIPQGKYKVQFLVSFHSSSYTSPRDLVFSVGKPFDPNTFSQRYVDVKITPDVGSVLLHPDAVRVRVGSKRYEEFKGKGWVEIEGDIEVSVGLDGALGFIVSKRFEEGVFVDGWSFGGVRLEPVFGSAPVRIDSPRILT
;
A
#
# COMPACT_ATOMS: atom_id res chain seq x y z
N MET A 1 -9.53 -7.72 12.55
CA MET A 1 -8.26 -8.29 12.03
C MET A 1 -7.66 -7.27 11.10
N ASP A 2 -6.40 -6.85 11.32
CA ASP A 2 -5.72 -5.80 10.54
C ASP A 2 -5.20 -6.31 9.21
N PHE A 3 -5.70 -5.75 8.12
CA PHE A 3 -5.36 -6.15 6.75
C PHE A 3 -4.77 -5.00 5.91
N SER A 4 -4.73 -3.77 6.44
CA SER A 4 -4.12 -2.60 5.82
C SER A 4 -2.65 -2.38 6.17
N ASN A 5 -2.03 -3.33 6.88
CA ASN A 5 -0.65 -3.23 7.31
C ASN A 5 0.32 -3.49 6.12
N PRO A 6 1.12 -2.51 5.65
CA PRO A 6 2.16 -2.72 4.64
C PRO A 6 3.22 -3.78 5.02
N GLU A 7 3.37 -4.14 6.30
CA GLU A 7 4.21 -5.26 6.76
C GLU A 7 3.61 -6.63 6.43
N ARG A 8 2.28 -6.73 6.25
CA ARG A 8 1.62 -7.99 5.85
C ARG A 8 1.49 -8.15 4.35
N ASN A 9 1.50 -7.07 3.58
CA ASN A 9 1.53 -7.11 2.11
C ASN A 9 2.30 -5.90 1.55
N PRO A 10 3.62 -6.00 1.37
CA PRO A 10 4.45 -4.91 0.87
C PRO A 10 4.15 -4.55 -0.60
N ASN A 11 3.43 -5.42 -1.32
CA ASN A 11 3.03 -5.21 -2.72
C ASN A 11 1.58 -4.68 -2.86
N ALA A 12 0.87 -4.43 -1.75
CA ALA A 12 -0.50 -3.91 -1.82
C ALA A 12 -0.52 -2.55 -2.56
N PRO A 13 -1.53 -2.28 -3.41
CA PRO A 13 -1.65 -0.97 -4.03
C PRO A 13 -1.88 0.14 -2.98
N LEU A 14 -1.25 1.29 -3.19
CA LEU A 14 -1.30 2.43 -2.27
C LEU A 14 -2.66 3.13 -2.30
N ARG A 15 -3.06 3.68 -1.15
CA ARG A 15 -4.31 4.44 -0.97
C ARG A 15 -3.95 5.84 -0.48
N LEU A 16 -4.28 6.85 -1.28
CA LEU A 16 -3.84 8.22 -1.05
C LEU A 16 -5.04 9.14 -0.78
N LEU A 17 -4.91 10.04 0.21
CA LEU A 17 -5.88 11.06 0.53
C LEU A 17 -5.27 12.46 0.38
N SER A 18 -5.96 13.32 -0.37
CA SER A 18 -5.61 14.72 -0.60
C SER A 18 -6.74 15.64 -0.09
N LEU A 19 -6.39 16.67 0.68
CA LEU A 19 -7.34 17.62 1.27
C LEU A 19 -7.03 19.06 0.84
N ASP A 20 -7.98 19.70 0.18
CA ASP A 20 -7.83 21.06 -0.34
C ASP A 20 -7.80 22.14 0.78
N GLY A 21 -7.21 23.28 0.44
CA GLY A 21 -7.32 24.51 1.23
C GLY A 21 -8.63 25.26 0.97
N GLY A 22 -9.19 25.90 2.01
CA GLY A 22 -10.46 26.60 1.86
C GLY A 22 -11.07 27.26 3.10
N GLY A 23 -10.27 27.67 4.09
CA GLY A 23 -10.76 28.37 5.29
C GLY A 23 -11.80 27.56 6.07
N VAL A 24 -12.86 28.21 6.59
CA VAL A 24 -13.94 27.53 7.36
C VAL A 24 -14.59 26.36 6.64
N ARG A 25 -14.57 26.35 5.31
CA ARG A 25 -15.21 25.33 4.47
C ARG A 25 -14.55 23.96 4.57
N GLY A 26 -13.41 23.82 5.26
CA GLY A 26 -12.85 22.50 5.60
C GLY A 26 -13.81 21.58 6.37
N LEU A 27 -14.83 22.15 7.04
CA LEU A 27 -15.91 21.35 7.63
C LEU A 27 -16.63 20.49 6.57
N SER A 28 -16.92 21.04 5.39
CA SER A 28 -17.52 20.28 4.29
C SER A 28 -16.64 19.09 3.88
N SER A 29 -15.31 19.29 3.80
CA SER A 29 -14.37 18.22 3.48
C SER A 29 -14.36 17.12 4.53
N LEU A 30 -14.49 17.48 5.81
CA LEU A 30 -14.61 16.50 6.91
C LEU A 30 -15.91 15.70 6.85
N LEU A 31 -17.04 16.36 6.57
CA LEU A 31 -18.34 15.69 6.43
C LEU A 31 -18.37 14.75 5.22
N VAL A 32 -17.79 15.17 4.09
CA VAL A 32 -17.60 14.29 2.93
C VAL A 32 -16.73 13.09 3.32
N LEU A 33 -15.59 13.32 3.96
CA LEU A 33 -14.70 12.23 4.36
C LEU A 33 -15.36 11.28 5.39
N GLU A 34 -16.14 11.80 6.32
CA GLU A 34 -16.94 10.99 7.25
C GLU A 34 -17.87 10.04 6.50
N ASN A 35 -18.65 10.56 5.54
CA ASN A 35 -19.53 9.74 4.72
C ASN A 35 -18.76 8.67 3.91
N LEU A 36 -17.58 9.01 3.38
CA LEU A 36 -16.72 8.05 2.68
C LEU A 36 -16.22 6.94 3.62
N MET A 37 -15.81 7.28 4.85
CA MET A 37 -15.38 6.29 5.86
C MET A 37 -16.56 5.40 6.30
N GLU A 38 -17.78 5.93 6.39
CA GLU A 38 -18.98 5.14 6.66
C GLU A 38 -19.27 4.14 5.53
N ASN A 39 -19.10 4.54 4.26
CA ASN A 39 -19.24 3.64 3.12
C ASN A 39 -18.21 2.49 3.17
N ILE A 40 -16.97 2.75 3.62
CA ILE A 40 -15.98 1.68 3.86
C ILE A 40 -16.47 0.72 4.95
N ALA A 41 -16.93 1.25 6.09
CA ALA A 41 -17.43 0.45 7.20
C ALA A 41 -18.61 -0.45 6.79
N LEU A 42 -19.54 0.08 5.97
CA LEU A 42 -20.67 -0.67 5.44
C LEU A 42 -20.22 -1.82 4.53
N GLU A 43 -19.24 -1.59 3.66
CA GLU A 43 -18.71 -2.64 2.79
C GLU A 43 -17.91 -3.70 3.58
N GLU A 44 -17.18 -3.31 4.63
CA GLU A 44 -16.54 -4.29 5.53
C GLU A 44 -17.55 -5.16 6.28
N LYS A 45 -18.68 -4.59 6.72
CA LYS A 45 -19.79 -5.35 7.32
C LYS A 45 -20.39 -6.31 6.30
N ARG A 46 -20.63 -5.86 5.06
CA ARG A 46 -21.15 -6.70 3.97
C ARG A 46 -20.21 -7.87 3.64
N LEU A 47 -18.89 -7.67 3.76
CA LEU A 47 -17.87 -8.69 3.55
C LEU A 47 -17.59 -9.54 4.79
N GLY A 48 -18.31 -9.34 5.91
CA GLY A 48 -18.13 -10.11 7.15
C GLY A 48 -16.81 -9.81 7.88
N ARG A 49 -16.10 -8.73 7.53
CA ARG A 49 -14.84 -8.33 8.18
C ARG A 49 -15.03 -7.47 9.40
N ARG A 50 -16.21 -6.88 9.49
CA ARG A 50 -16.66 -6.05 10.60
C ARG A 50 -17.97 -6.61 11.13
N ALA A 51 -18.09 -6.70 12.46
CA ALA A 51 -19.30 -7.20 13.08
C ALA A 51 -20.47 -6.23 12.81
N MET A 52 -21.68 -6.77 12.62
CA MET A 52 -22.85 -5.94 12.30
C MET A 52 -23.18 -4.93 13.41
N ASN A 53 -22.92 -5.31 14.66
CA ASN A 53 -23.11 -4.51 15.88
C ASN A 53 -21.93 -3.57 16.22
N ASP A 54 -20.87 -3.57 15.41
CA ASP A 54 -19.75 -2.65 15.61
C ASP A 54 -20.08 -1.28 14.99
N HIS A 55 -20.09 -0.25 15.83
CA HIS A 55 -20.41 1.13 15.47
C HIS A 55 -19.24 2.09 15.70
N GLU A 56 -18.03 1.58 15.95
CA GLU A 56 -16.86 2.43 16.19
C GLU A 56 -16.50 3.25 14.92
N PRO A 57 -16.25 4.55 15.01
CA PRO A 57 -15.81 5.31 13.85
C PRO A 57 -14.45 4.82 13.35
N LEU A 58 -14.33 4.60 12.03
CA LEU A 58 -13.06 4.24 11.42
C LEU A 58 -12.10 5.43 11.44
N LYS A 59 -10.80 5.15 11.63
CA LYS A 59 -9.74 6.17 11.57
C LYS A 59 -9.15 6.24 10.18
N PRO A 60 -9.14 7.40 9.50
CA PRO A 60 -8.56 7.51 8.16
C PRO A 60 -7.10 7.04 8.07
N CYS A 61 -6.29 7.25 9.11
CA CYS A 61 -4.90 6.81 9.13
C CYS A 61 -4.69 5.29 9.07
N ASP A 62 -5.73 4.48 9.30
CA ASP A 62 -5.66 3.03 9.18
C ASP A 62 -6.01 2.53 7.76
N TYR A 63 -6.59 3.41 6.94
CA TYR A 63 -7.09 3.10 5.60
C TYR A 63 -6.29 3.76 4.48
N PHE A 64 -5.61 4.88 4.76
CA PHE A 64 -4.74 5.55 3.81
C PHE A 64 -3.28 5.31 4.16
N ASP A 65 -2.44 5.18 3.14
CA ASP A 65 -0.98 5.03 3.31
C ASP A 65 -0.30 6.42 3.43
N LEU A 66 -0.89 7.43 2.78
CA LEU A 66 -0.43 8.82 2.79
C LEU A 66 -1.62 9.78 2.80
N ILE A 67 -1.56 10.76 3.71
CA ILE A 67 -2.52 11.87 3.79
C ILE A 67 -1.76 13.19 3.62
N GLY A 68 -2.14 13.99 2.63
CA GLY A 68 -1.58 15.32 2.40
C GLY A 68 -2.67 16.40 2.38
N GLY A 69 -2.31 17.60 2.83
CA GLY A 69 -3.25 18.71 2.87
C GLY A 69 -2.61 20.09 2.69
N THR A 70 -3.42 21.05 2.23
CA THR A 70 -3.02 22.46 2.08
C THR A 70 -3.91 23.36 2.95
N SER A 71 -3.33 24.36 3.62
CA SER A 71 -4.06 25.33 4.46
C SER A 71 -4.94 24.61 5.49
N THR A 72 -6.23 24.92 5.56
CA THR A 72 -7.22 24.15 6.35
C THR A 72 -7.12 22.64 6.14
N GLY A 73 -7.00 22.17 4.89
CA GLY A 73 -6.83 20.76 4.58
C GLY A 73 -5.55 20.18 5.19
N GLY A 74 -4.51 20.99 5.36
CA GLY A 74 -3.29 20.64 6.08
C GLY A 74 -3.52 20.46 7.59
N ILE A 75 -4.31 21.34 8.20
CA ILE A 75 -4.74 21.18 9.61
C ILE A 75 -5.49 19.86 9.79
N ILE A 76 -6.44 19.56 8.89
CA ILE A 76 -7.19 18.31 8.89
C ILE A 76 -6.26 17.11 8.66
N ALA A 77 -5.34 17.19 7.69
CA ALA A 77 -4.41 16.11 7.38
C ALA A 77 -3.59 15.69 8.60
N ILE A 78 -3.10 16.64 9.40
CA ILE A 78 -2.31 16.35 10.61
C ILE A 78 -3.17 15.83 11.76
N MET A 79 -4.40 16.34 11.92
CA MET A 79 -5.35 15.76 12.88
C MET A 79 -5.66 14.28 12.56
N LEU A 80 -5.84 13.95 11.28
CA LEU A 80 -6.16 12.59 10.84
C LEU A 80 -4.93 11.66 10.84
N SER A 81 -3.76 12.13 10.41
CA SER A 81 -2.55 11.29 10.28
C SER A 81 -1.69 11.26 11.55
N ARG A 82 -1.17 12.41 11.99
CA ARG A 82 -0.24 12.53 13.13
C ARG A 82 -0.94 12.32 14.47
N LEU A 83 -2.11 12.92 14.63
CA LEU A 83 -2.91 12.83 15.87
C LEU A 83 -3.88 11.64 15.86
N ARG A 84 -4.01 10.93 14.72
CA ARG A 84 -4.78 9.68 14.55
C ARG A 84 -6.26 9.81 14.99
N LEU A 85 -6.87 10.96 14.74
CA LEU A 85 -8.29 11.20 15.03
C LEU A 85 -9.19 10.53 13.98
N ASN A 86 -10.38 10.09 14.40
CA ASN A 86 -11.47 9.78 13.47
C ASN A 86 -12.14 11.08 12.98
N CYS A 87 -12.99 10.99 11.95
CA CYS A 87 -13.63 12.17 11.38
C CYS A 87 -14.50 12.95 12.38
N LYS A 88 -15.23 12.26 13.27
CA LYS A 88 -16.12 12.89 14.27
C LYS A 88 -15.35 13.73 15.28
N ASP A 89 -14.29 13.17 15.84
CA ASP A 89 -13.42 13.88 16.78
C ASP A 89 -12.70 15.04 16.08
N CYS A 90 -12.28 14.82 14.83
CA CYS A 90 -11.66 15.84 14.00
C CYS A 90 -12.61 17.03 13.74
N ILE A 91 -13.90 16.77 13.45
CA ILE A 91 -14.94 17.81 13.32
C ILE A 91 -15.08 18.59 14.62
N ALA A 92 -15.20 17.92 15.77
CA ALA A 92 -15.36 18.59 17.05
C ALA A 92 -14.18 19.51 17.41
N VAL A 93 -12.95 19.05 17.15
CA VAL A 93 -11.73 19.85 17.36
C VAL A 93 -11.67 21.01 16.36
N TYR A 94 -11.98 20.74 15.09
CA TYR A 94 -11.96 21.75 14.03
C TYR A 94 -12.99 22.86 14.28
N SER A 95 -14.21 22.53 14.68
CA SER A 95 -15.26 23.49 15.03
C SER A 95 -14.83 24.40 16.19
N LYS A 96 -14.22 23.85 17.25
CA LYS A 96 -13.66 24.66 18.36
C LYS A 96 -12.52 25.57 17.90
N LEU A 97 -11.61 25.05 17.09
CA LEU A 97 -10.46 25.81 16.57
C LEU A 97 -10.93 26.98 15.70
N ALA A 98 -11.88 26.73 14.80
CA ALA A 98 -12.50 27.77 13.99
C ALA A 98 -13.18 28.83 14.87
N GLU A 99 -14.01 28.43 15.85
CA GLU A 99 -14.66 29.37 16.77
C GLU A 99 -13.66 30.32 17.45
N GLN A 100 -12.52 29.79 17.94
CA GLN A 100 -11.48 30.60 18.59
C GLN A 100 -10.79 31.58 17.63
N ILE A 101 -10.55 31.19 16.37
CA ILE A 101 -9.92 32.05 15.37
C ILE A 101 -10.83 33.21 14.98
N PHE A 102 -12.13 32.95 14.78
CA PHE A 102 -13.07 33.96 14.28
C PHE A 102 -13.61 34.92 15.35
N LYS A 103 -13.58 34.55 16.64
CA LYS A 103 -13.94 35.46 17.75
C LYS A 103 -12.98 36.64 17.91
N HIS A 104 -11.76 36.55 17.38
CA HIS A 104 -10.71 37.58 17.48
C HIS A 104 -10.41 38.27 16.14
N ASP A 105 -11.45 38.66 15.41
CA ASP A 105 -11.37 39.45 14.17
C ASP A 105 -10.82 40.87 14.47
N ARG A 106 -9.70 41.28 13.83
CA ARG A 106 -9.07 42.62 14.01
C ARG A 106 -9.73 43.71 13.16
N SER A 107 -11.02 43.59 12.87
CA SER A 107 -11.78 44.56 12.07
C SER A 107 -12.59 45.52 12.95
N LEU A 108 -12.52 46.82 12.65
CA LEU A 108 -13.39 47.85 13.21
C LEU A 108 -14.68 47.92 12.38
N LYS A 109 -15.84 47.96 13.02
CA LYS A 109 -17.12 48.25 12.34
C LYS A 109 -17.28 49.76 12.19
N ALA A 110 -17.23 50.26 10.95
CA ALA A 110 -17.58 51.65 10.62
C ALA A 110 -18.60 51.65 9.47
N PHE A 111 -19.70 52.39 9.62
CA PHE A 111 -20.78 52.50 8.62
C PHE A 111 -21.34 51.15 8.09
N GLY A 112 -21.41 50.12 8.94
CA GLY A 112 -21.93 48.80 8.54
C GLY A 112 -20.95 47.91 7.77
N MET A 113 -19.74 48.40 7.45
CA MET A 113 -18.64 47.62 6.87
C MET A 113 -17.54 47.33 7.90
N LYS A 114 -16.94 46.14 7.81
CA LYS A 114 -15.78 45.73 8.62
C LYS A 114 -14.50 46.25 7.95
N ILE A 115 -13.82 47.22 8.56
CA ILE A 115 -12.57 47.78 8.05
C ILE A 115 -11.39 47.20 8.87
N PRO A 116 -10.42 46.52 8.24
CA PRO A 116 -9.27 45.97 8.95
C PRO A 116 -8.38 47.09 9.53
N THR A 117 -7.91 46.91 10.77
CA THR A 117 -7.08 47.91 11.48
C THR A 117 -5.57 47.79 11.20
N GLY A 118 -5.14 46.82 10.39
CA GLY A 118 -3.75 46.54 10.05
C GLY A 118 -3.59 45.77 8.74
N ALA A 119 -2.34 45.39 8.40
CA ALA A 119 -1.99 44.73 7.14
C ALA A 119 -2.51 43.27 6.99
N SER A 120 -2.98 42.68 8.09
CA SER A 120 -3.54 41.32 8.16
C SER A 120 -4.86 41.36 8.92
N ARG A 121 -5.83 40.54 8.50
CA ARG A 121 -7.17 40.53 9.10
C ARG A 121 -7.25 39.69 10.37
N PHE A 122 -6.57 38.56 10.39
CA PHE A 122 -6.50 37.65 11.53
C PHE A 122 -5.09 37.63 12.12
N SER A 123 -5.00 37.60 13.44
CA SER A 123 -3.70 37.42 14.09
C SER A 123 -3.28 35.97 13.94
N GLY A 124 -2.13 35.73 13.30
CA GLY A 124 -1.58 34.38 13.33
C GLY A 124 -1.30 33.91 14.77
N THR A 125 -1.02 34.81 15.73
CA THR A 125 -0.76 34.41 17.13
C THR A 125 -1.98 33.77 17.76
N VAL A 126 -3.19 34.19 17.38
CA VAL A 126 -4.44 33.56 17.80
C VAL A 126 -4.53 32.15 17.22
N LEU A 127 -4.25 31.97 15.92
CA LEU A 127 -4.21 30.64 15.29
C LEU A 127 -3.20 29.70 15.97
N ALA A 128 -1.97 30.17 16.23
CA ALA A 128 -0.96 29.36 16.93
C ALA A 128 -1.42 28.98 18.34
N ASN A 129 -2.01 29.91 19.09
CA ASN A 129 -2.51 29.63 20.43
C ASN A 129 -3.73 28.68 20.42
N ALA A 130 -4.60 28.79 19.42
CA ALA A 130 -5.73 27.89 19.23
C ALA A 130 -5.25 26.45 18.95
N ILE A 131 -4.28 26.29 18.05
CA ILE A 131 -3.65 24.98 17.78
C ILE A 131 -2.99 24.42 19.04
N LYS A 132 -2.25 25.25 19.79
CA LYS A 132 -1.61 24.83 21.06
C LYS A 132 -2.62 24.38 22.10
N THR A 133 -3.77 25.07 22.17
CA THR A 133 -4.86 24.71 23.08
C THR A 133 -5.48 23.39 22.65
N ALA A 134 -5.77 23.22 21.36
CA ALA A 134 -6.29 21.97 20.81
C ALA A 134 -5.36 20.78 21.08
N LEU A 135 -4.03 20.95 20.93
CA LEU A 135 -3.05 19.91 21.27
C LEU A 135 -3.12 19.53 22.74
N LYS A 136 -3.19 20.51 23.65
CA LYS A 136 -3.34 20.26 25.09
C LYS A 136 -4.63 19.52 25.43
N ASP A 137 -5.74 19.92 24.83
CA ASP A 137 -7.04 19.28 25.03
C ASP A 137 -7.04 17.81 24.57
N LEU A 138 -6.22 17.50 23.56
CA LEU A 138 -5.99 16.15 23.06
C LEU A 138 -4.90 15.37 23.85
N GLY A 139 -4.30 15.98 24.87
CA GLY A 139 -3.28 15.36 25.72
C GLY A 139 -1.85 15.43 25.20
N PHE A 140 -1.57 16.24 24.18
CA PHE A 140 -0.24 16.46 23.61
C PHE A 140 0.45 17.69 24.20
N ASP A 141 1.79 17.75 24.06
CA ASP A 141 2.52 18.97 24.39
C ASP A 141 2.16 20.09 23.40
N PRO A 142 1.95 21.34 23.84
CA PRO A 142 1.71 22.45 22.92
C PRO A 142 2.85 22.70 21.91
N ASN A 143 4.05 22.18 22.15
CA ASN A 143 5.19 22.21 21.23
C ASN A 143 5.53 20.83 20.68
N GLU A 144 4.55 19.91 20.62
CA GLU A 144 4.67 18.59 20.01
C GLU A 144 5.33 18.69 18.61
N LEU A 145 6.27 17.78 18.36
CA LEU A 145 7.04 17.74 17.13
C LEU A 145 6.21 17.16 15.98
N MET A 146 6.49 17.67 14.78
CA MET A 146 5.90 17.16 13.55
C MET A 146 6.31 15.70 13.30
N TRP A 147 7.58 15.38 13.54
CA TRP A 147 8.11 14.01 13.52
C TRP A 147 7.30 13.09 14.45
N ASP A 148 6.81 11.97 13.91
CA ASP A 148 6.07 10.97 14.67
C ASP A 148 7.00 9.88 15.20
N GLU A 149 7.61 10.13 16.36
CA GLU A 149 8.47 9.16 17.04
C GLU A 149 7.71 7.90 17.48
N ALA A 150 6.39 7.98 17.68
CA ALA A 150 5.58 6.82 18.03
C ALA A 150 5.37 5.89 16.83
N LEU A 151 5.33 6.42 15.61
CA LEU A 151 5.08 5.67 14.39
C LEU A 151 6.35 5.22 13.68
N PHE A 152 7.34 6.09 13.62
CA PHE A 152 8.48 5.95 12.73
C PHE A 152 9.78 5.75 13.51
N GLU A 153 10.64 4.91 12.94
CA GLU A 153 12.02 4.79 13.31
C GLU A 153 12.90 5.01 12.09
N GLU A 154 14.06 5.60 12.33
CA GLU A 154 15.08 5.71 11.30
C GLU A 154 15.98 4.49 11.39
N VAL A 155 16.13 3.80 10.26
CA VAL A 155 17.05 2.68 10.11
C VAL A 155 18.26 3.19 9.36
N ASP A 156 19.43 3.13 9.98
CA ASP A 156 20.69 3.49 9.32
C ASP A 156 20.96 2.49 8.18
N GLU A 157 20.80 2.91 6.92
CA GLU A 157 21.23 2.16 5.72
C GLU A 157 22.77 2.10 5.59
N ALA A 158 23.49 1.98 6.69
CA ALA A 158 24.92 1.78 6.71
C ALA A 158 25.22 0.29 6.92
N ASN A 159 25.07 -0.52 5.86
CA ASN A 159 25.93 -1.68 5.52
C ASN A 159 25.37 -2.67 4.47
N ASP A 160 24.17 -2.48 3.92
CA ASP A 160 23.57 -3.46 2.98
C ASP A 160 23.71 -3.13 1.49
N LEU A 161 24.82 -2.51 1.09
CA LEU A 161 25.33 -2.79 -0.27
C LEU A 161 25.99 -4.18 -0.24
N PRO A 162 25.62 -5.11 -1.14
CA PRO A 162 26.24 -6.43 -1.18
C PRO A 162 27.76 -6.29 -1.33
N ARG A 163 28.52 -6.86 -0.39
CA ARG A 163 29.97 -7.06 -0.54
C ARG A 163 30.33 -7.94 -1.75
N ASP A 164 29.33 -8.57 -2.39
CA ASP A 164 29.47 -9.46 -3.53
C ASP A 164 28.89 -8.88 -4.83
N SER A 165 28.93 -7.55 -5.02
CA SER A 165 28.81 -6.98 -6.36
C SER A 165 30.11 -7.28 -7.13
N ILE A 166 29.99 -7.69 -8.39
CA ILE A 166 31.13 -7.89 -9.32
C ILE A 166 31.97 -6.61 -9.53
N TRP A 167 31.48 -5.49 -9.00
CA TRP A 167 32.11 -4.17 -8.97
C TRP A 167 32.62 -3.77 -7.58
N ALA A 168 32.78 -4.71 -6.63
CA ALA A 168 33.24 -4.42 -5.27
C ALA A 168 34.63 -3.74 -5.23
N ASP A 169 35.47 -4.00 -6.24
CA ASP A 169 36.79 -3.36 -6.38
C ASP A 169 36.72 -1.99 -7.08
N ALA A 170 35.56 -1.62 -7.64
CA ALA A 170 35.28 -0.32 -8.20
C ALA A 170 34.32 0.41 -7.26
N ALA A 171 34.75 0.65 -6.02
CA ALA A 171 34.05 1.56 -5.13
C ALA A 171 33.85 2.90 -5.87
N PRO A 172 32.61 3.37 -6.08
CA PRO A 172 32.41 4.75 -6.47
C PRO A 172 33.01 5.59 -5.35
N ALA A 173 33.97 6.45 -5.69
CA ALA A 173 34.43 7.46 -4.75
C ALA A 173 33.19 8.10 -4.13
N PRO A 174 33.13 8.25 -2.79
CA PRO A 174 31.96 8.81 -2.16
C PRO A 174 31.68 10.16 -2.82
N LEU A 175 30.49 10.32 -3.39
CA LEU A 175 29.97 11.61 -3.83
C LEU A 175 29.71 12.42 -2.56
N ILE A 176 30.81 12.89 -1.94
CA ILE A 176 30.77 13.88 -0.88
C ILE A 176 30.70 15.23 -1.61
N THR A 177 29.52 15.81 -1.68
CA THR A 177 29.39 17.25 -1.87
C THR A 177 29.79 17.91 -0.56
N GLU A 178 31.09 17.98 -0.27
CA GLU A 178 31.60 18.78 0.85
C GLU A 178 31.38 20.27 0.53
N SER A 179 30.62 20.94 1.39
CA SER A 179 30.62 22.40 1.46
C SER A 179 31.91 22.86 2.14
N PRO A 180 32.66 23.84 1.59
CA PRO A 180 33.95 24.22 2.13
C PRO A 180 33.80 25.39 3.12
N VAL A 181 33.51 25.15 4.40
CA VAL A 181 33.85 26.13 5.44
C VAL A 181 34.20 25.45 6.76
N ALA A 182 35.49 25.55 7.11
CA ALA A 182 36.07 25.15 8.39
C ALA A 182 35.52 25.99 9.56
N THR A 183 35.35 25.36 10.73
CA THR A 183 35.39 26.07 12.01
C THR A 183 36.38 25.35 12.93
N LEU A 184 37.60 25.89 12.97
CA LEU A 184 38.60 25.62 14.00
C LEU A 184 38.06 26.13 15.34
N LYS A 185 37.97 25.25 16.35
CA LYS A 185 37.98 25.67 17.76
C LYS A 185 39.28 25.19 18.39
N ASN A 186 40.04 26.19 18.84
CA ASN A 186 41.41 26.16 19.29
C ASN A 186 41.70 25.12 20.39
N SER A 187 42.81 24.40 20.23
CA SER A 187 43.59 23.83 21.33
C SER A 187 44.49 24.92 21.91
N GLU A 188 44.40 25.16 23.21
CA GLU A 188 45.41 25.94 23.95
C GLU A 188 46.75 25.19 23.91
N CYS A 189 47.77 25.86 23.38
CA CYS A 189 49.15 25.41 23.40
C CYS A 189 49.82 26.02 24.63
N SER A 190 50.30 25.17 25.55
CA SER A 190 51.30 25.54 26.55
C SER A 190 52.54 24.68 26.34
N LEU A 191 53.68 25.36 26.18
CA LEU A 191 55.01 24.86 25.83
C LEU A 191 55.57 23.85 26.85
N ALA A 192 56.23 22.79 26.35
CA ALA A 192 57.39 22.21 27.01
C ALA A 192 58.26 21.41 26.01
N SER A 193 59.57 21.66 26.06
CA SER A 193 60.64 21.04 25.28
C SER A 193 61.28 19.86 26.02
N GLY A 194 61.60 18.77 25.32
CA GLY A 194 62.49 17.69 25.81
C GLY A 194 62.78 16.62 24.73
N PRO A 195 64.01 16.07 24.61
CA PRO A 195 64.50 15.36 23.42
C PRO A 195 64.26 13.82 23.47
N PRO A 196 64.55 13.09 22.36
CA PRO A 196 64.05 11.73 22.13
C PRO A 196 65.08 10.65 22.52
N ASP A 197 64.63 9.47 22.94
CA ASP A 197 65.47 8.26 22.89
C ASP A 197 64.68 6.93 22.82
N SER A 198 65.07 6.17 21.79
CA SER A 198 65.28 4.72 21.61
C SER A 198 64.34 3.62 22.18
N MET A 199 63.94 2.75 21.23
CA MET A 199 64.05 1.27 21.20
C MET A 199 63.22 0.33 22.10
N ASP A 200 62.36 -0.43 21.40
CA ASP A 200 62.31 -1.91 21.29
C ASP A 200 61.57 -2.81 22.32
N SER A 201 60.96 -3.85 21.74
CA SER A 201 60.55 -5.16 22.29
C SER A 201 59.17 -5.36 22.97
N THR A 202 58.30 -6.03 22.21
CA THR A 202 57.51 -7.25 22.53
C THR A 202 57.01 -7.51 23.97
N ILE A 203 55.70 -7.75 24.09
CA ILE A 203 54.99 -8.90 24.73
C ILE A 203 53.59 -8.44 25.18
N ALA A 204 52.54 -9.08 24.64
CA ALA A 204 51.21 -9.14 25.27
C ALA A 204 51.20 -10.40 26.16
N PRO A 205 50.52 -10.43 27.33
CA PRO A 205 49.05 -10.43 27.31
C PRO A 205 48.33 -9.90 28.57
N SER A 206 47.02 -9.73 28.39
CA SER A 206 45.94 -9.97 29.36
C SER A 206 45.54 -8.90 30.40
N THR A 207 44.21 -8.75 30.45
CA THR A 207 43.33 -8.43 31.58
C THR A 207 43.23 -6.99 32.11
N LEU A 208 42.04 -6.44 31.83
CA LEU A 208 41.06 -5.87 32.77
C LEU A 208 41.53 -4.77 33.74
N TYR A 209 40.93 -3.59 33.55
CA TYR A 209 40.94 -2.39 34.39
C TYR A 209 42.22 -1.52 34.36
N SER A 210 42.18 -0.48 33.53
CA SER A 210 42.59 0.86 33.97
C SER A 210 41.95 1.93 33.09
N ASP A 211 40.98 2.66 33.64
CA ASP A 211 40.58 3.97 33.15
C ASP A 211 41.80 4.91 33.20
N SER A 212 42.40 5.18 32.05
CA SER A 212 43.44 6.20 31.87
C SER A 212 42.77 7.46 31.28
N PRO A 213 42.91 8.65 31.89
CA PRO A 213 42.37 9.90 31.34
C PRO A 213 43.06 10.34 30.03
N PHE A 214 44.08 9.61 29.57
CA PHE A 214 44.97 10.00 28.48
C PHE A 214 45.12 8.94 27.38
N GLY A 215 44.17 8.01 27.22
CA GLY A 215 44.10 7.21 26.00
C GLY A 215 43.81 8.11 24.78
N PRO A 216 44.29 7.78 23.56
CA PRO A 216 43.90 8.51 22.37
C PRO A 216 42.39 8.33 22.22
N ARG A 217 41.62 9.35 22.63
CA ARG A 217 40.22 9.46 22.23
C ARG A 217 40.26 9.42 20.71
N LYS A 218 39.83 8.29 20.11
CA LYS A 218 39.35 8.30 18.73
C LYS A 218 38.42 9.52 18.68
N PRO A 219 38.69 10.54 17.85
CA PRO A 219 37.71 11.59 17.69
C PRO A 219 36.46 10.89 17.21
N MET A 220 35.47 10.74 18.09
CA MET A 220 34.10 10.49 17.66
C MET A 220 33.75 11.75 16.90
N ARG A 221 34.00 11.71 15.59
CA ARG A 221 33.27 12.52 14.63
C ARG A 221 31.81 12.18 14.90
N SER A 222 31.11 12.98 15.72
CA SER A 222 29.68 13.07 15.56
C SER A 222 29.47 13.51 14.11
N ALA A 223 28.73 12.70 13.35
CA ALA A 223 28.56 12.91 11.93
C ALA A 223 28.03 14.34 11.73
N THR A 224 28.90 15.19 11.20
CA THR A 224 28.59 16.58 10.89
C THR A 224 27.69 16.51 9.66
N TRP A 225 26.38 16.74 9.85
CA TRP A 225 25.36 16.80 8.80
C TRP A 225 25.44 15.68 7.75
N LYS A 226 24.87 14.52 8.06
CA LYS A 226 24.52 13.55 7.01
C LYS A 226 23.11 13.86 6.53
N LEU A 227 22.92 13.95 5.21
CA LEU A 227 21.60 13.99 4.63
C LEU A 227 21.02 12.58 4.68
N HIS A 228 19.94 12.40 5.41
CA HIS A 228 19.27 11.12 5.58
C HIS A 228 18.25 10.93 4.45
N HIS A 229 18.30 9.77 3.79
CA HIS A 229 17.41 9.47 2.67
C HIS A 229 15.98 9.28 3.16
N ARG A 230 14.95 9.71 2.41
CA ARG A 230 13.55 9.56 2.85
C ARG A 230 13.10 8.09 3.02
N GLN A 231 13.79 7.17 2.34
CA GLN A 231 13.54 5.73 2.46
C GLN A 231 14.12 5.12 3.75
N SER A 232 15.03 5.81 4.46
CA SER A 232 15.59 5.35 5.75
C SER A 232 14.55 5.31 6.87
N VAL A 233 13.41 5.96 6.66
CA VAL A 233 12.34 6.01 7.65
C VAL A 233 11.42 4.83 7.45
N HIS A 234 11.40 3.93 8.43
CA HIS A 234 10.49 2.79 8.46
C HIS A 234 9.44 2.98 9.54
N ARG A 235 8.29 2.36 9.33
CA ARG A 235 7.27 2.32 10.38
C ARG A 235 7.65 1.22 11.37
N LYS A 236 7.54 1.51 12.66
CA LYS A 236 7.78 0.56 13.74
C LYS A 236 6.83 -0.64 13.63
N ALA A 237 7.36 -1.83 13.93
CA ALA A 237 6.59 -3.07 13.90
C ALA A 237 5.33 -2.97 14.78
N ASN A 238 4.19 -3.40 14.25
CA ASN A 238 2.86 -3.35 14.90
C ASN A 238 2.30 -1.95 15.19
N ALA A 239 2.94 -0.87 14.74
CA ALA A 239 2.40 0.48 14.90
C ALA A 239 1.35 0.79 13.83
N LYS A 240 0.18 1.31 14.25
CA LYS A 240 -0.88 1.76 13.35
C LYS A 240 -0.79 3.25 13.04
N GLY A 241 -1.15 3.59 11.81
CA GLY A 241 -1.16 4.94 11.30
C GLY A 241 -0.51 5.04 9.91
N CYS A 242 -0.48 6.26 9.42
CA CYS A 242 -0.05 6.58 8.06
C CYS A 242 0.94 7.75 8.06
N ARG A 243 1.57 7.96 6.91
CA ARG A 243 2.39 9.15 6.67
C ARG A 243 1.49 10.37 6.45
N GLY A 244 1.85 11.49 7.05
CA GLY A 244 1.14 12.75 6.95
C GLY A 244 2.04 13.87 6.47
N PHE A 245 1.53 14.82 5.71
CA PHE A 245 2.26 16.06 5.42
C PHE A 245 1.33 17.25 5.15
N VAL A 246 1.91 18.45 5.26
CA VAL A 246 1.26 19.70 4.85
C VAL A 246 2.09 20.42 3.80
N LEU A 247 1.42 21.13 2.89
CA LEU A 247 2.06 21.99 1.89
C LEU A 247 2.10 23.44 2.33
N THR A 248 3.23 24.10 2.10
CA THR A 248 3.39 25.55 2.24
C THR A 248 4.21 26.08 1.08
N SER A 249 4.10 27.38 0.78
CA SER A 249 4.85 28.03 -0.29
C SER A 249 5.95 28.91 0.28
N LEU A 250 7.10 28.97 -0.38
CA LEU A 250 8.20 29.85 0.01
C LEU A 250 8.05 31.22 -0.63
N LYS A 251 8.17 32.30 0.17
CA LYS A 251 8.00 33.68 -0.32
C LYS A 251 8.98 34.05 -1.44
N ASN A 252 10.24 33.61 -1.32
CA ASN A 252 11.31 33.95 -2.27
C ASN A 252 11.51 32.88 -3.36
N ALA A 253 10.72 31.81 -3.35
CA ALA A 253 10.76 30.73 -4.34
C ALA A 253 9.31 30.33 -4.69
N LEU A 254 8.51 31.32 -5.09
CA LEU A 254 7.14 31.12 -5.52
C LEU A 254 7.11 30.18 -6.73
N GLY A 255 6.29 29.13 -6.65
CA GLY A 255 6.17 28.11 -7.69
C GLY A 255 6.78 26.75 -7.35
N LEU A 256 7.44 26.60 -6.19
CA LEU A 256 7.82 25.29 -5.66
C LEU A 256 7.12 25.04 -4.32
N PRO A 257 6.46 23.88 -4.14
CA PRO A 257 5.83 23.54 -2.87
C PRO A 257 6.90 23.10 -1.88
N ARG A 258 6.75 23.53 -0.62
CA ARG A 258 7.54 23.02 0.50
C ARG A 258 6.67 22.08 1.32
N ILE A 259 7.11 20.81 1.36
CA ILE A 259 6.46 19.74 2.11
C ILE A 259 7.01 19.74 3.53
N LEU A 260 6.14 19.84 4.54
CA LEU A 260 6.46 19.61 5.94
C LEU A 260 5.79 18.30 6.36
N SER A 261 6.58 17.24 6.56
CA SER A 261 6.07 15.87 6.76
C SER A 261 6.29 15.36 8.18
N THR A 262 5.43 14.42 8.60
CA THR A 262 5.54 13.73 9.90
C THR A 262 6.66 12.68 9.96
N TYR A 263 7.38 12.52 8.86
CA TYR A 263 8.34 11.46 8.61
C TYR A 263 9.62 11.97 7.93
N ASP A 264 9.94 13.27 8.04
CA ASP A 264 11.22 13.79 7.51
C ASP A 264 12.37 13.44 8.46
N PRO A 265 13.33 12.56 8.08
CA PRO A 265 14.44 12.24 8.97
C PRO A 265 15.37 13.44 9.21
N ASN A 266 15.36 14.42 8.29
CA ASN A 266 16.23 15.60 8.36
C ASN A 266 15.61 16.78 9.12
N ASP A 267 14.30 16.73 9.39
CA ASP A 267 13.59 17.77 10.16
C ASP A 267 12.89 17.19 11.38
N ARG A 268 13.65 17.14 12.48
CA ARG A 268 13.17 16.74 13.80
C ARG A 268 12.91 17.93 14.73
N THR A 269 12.86 19.14 14.19
CA THR A 269 12.77 20.38 14.99
C THR A 269 11.45 21.10 14.80
N THR A 270 10.84 20.99 13.63
CA THR A 270 9.57 21.64 13.31
C THR A 270 8.46 21.11 14.22
N ARG A 271 7.72 22.05 14.83
CA ARG A 271 6.56 21.74 15.67
C ARG A 271 5.28 21.69 14.86
N ILE A 272 4.29 20.94 15.33
CA ILE A 272 2.98 20.84 14.67
C ILE A 272 2.36 22.23 14.47
N TRP A 273 2.32 23.06 15.51
CA TRP A 273 1.73 24.40 15.40
C TRP A 273 2.49 25.33 14.44
N GLU A 274 3.79 25.11 14.25
CA GLU A 274 4.60 25.90 13.30
C GLU A 274 4.25 25.53 11.87
N ALA A 275 4.22 24.23 11.56
CA ALA A 275 3.82 23.73 10.24
C ALA A 275 2.39 24.13 9.88
N LEU A 276 1.44 23.99 10.82
CA LEU A 276 0.04 24.31 10.60
C LEU A 276 -0.22 25.82 10.43
N ARG A 277 0.55 26.67 11.12
CA ARG A 277 0.45 28.11 10.91
C ARG A 277 1.11 28.56 9.62
N ALA A 278 2.21 27.94 9.21
CA ALA A 278 2.87 28.23 7.95
C ALA A 278 1.99 27.90 6.73
N THR A 279 1.34 26.73 6.73
CA THR A 279 0.42 26.33 5.65
C THR A 279 -0.83 27.23 5.57
N SER A 280 -1.20 27.90 6.67
CA SER A 280 -2.38 28.77 6.76
C SER A 280 -2.06 30.27 6.63
N ALA A 281 -0.81 30.63 6.31
CA ALA A 281 -0.35 32.02 6.24
C ALA A 281 -0.81 32.71 4.94
N ALA A 282 -2.13 32.78 4.74
CA ALA A 282 -2.72 33.24 3.49
C ALA A 282 -2.49 34.75 3.34
N PRO A 283 -1.92 35.23 2.22
CA PRO A 283 -1.75 36.65 1.99
C PRO A 283 -3.06 37.38 2.23
N THR A 284 -3.02 38.56 2.87
CA THR A 284 -4.16 39.40 3.29
C THR A 284 -4.99 38.87 4.47
N PHE A 285 -5.04 37.55 4.70
CA PHE A 285 -5.76 36.95 5.83
C PHE A 285 -4.89 36.82 7.08
N PHE A 286 -3.69 36.27 6.93
CA PHE A 286 -2.73 36.03 8.00
C PHE A 286 -1.37 36.64 7.69
N GLU A 287 -0.61 36.96 8.74
CA GLU A 287 0.78 37.40 8.63
C GLU A 287 1.67 36.24 8.16
N GLU A 288 2.69 36.57 7.36
CA GLU A 288 3.71 35.60 6.93
C GLU A 288 4.44 35.00 8.13
N MET A 289 4.84 33.73 8.01
CA MET A 289 5.47 33.01 9.09
C MET A 289 6.94 32.76 8.80
N GLN A 290 7.80 32.99 9.79
CA GLN A 290 9.23 32.70 9.70
C GLN A 290 9.66 31.76 10.80
N PHE A 291 10.25 30.63 10.44
CA PHE A 291 10.82 29.67 11.39
C PHE A 291 11.89 28.80 10.72
N GLY A 292 12.55 27.96 11.53
CA GLY A 292 13.68 27.12 11.10
C GLY A 292 15.03 27.82 11.22
N THR A 293 16.09 27.04 10.99
CA THR A 293 17.49 27.47 10.98
C THR A 293 18.16 26.93 9.72
N PRO A 294 18.46 27.78 8.70
CA PRO A 294 18.24 29.23 8.63
C PRO A 294 16.75 29.61 8.64
N LYS A 295 16.45 30.85 9.02
CA LYS A 295 15.07 31.36 9.03
C LYS A 295 14.54 31.43 7.59
N VAL A 296 13.46 30.69 7.34
CA VAL A 296 12.78 30.68 6.04
C VAL A 296 11.41 31.34 6.20
N THR A 297 10.99 32.12 5.19
CA THR A 297 9.67 32.77 5.18
C THR A 297 8.66 31.95 4.37
N TYR A 298 7.58 31.57 5.04
CA TYR A 298 6.53 30.70 4.55
C TYR A 298 5.23 31.48 4.32
N LEU A 299 4.52 31.08 3.27
CA LEU A 299 3.20 31.53 2.87
C LEU A 299 2.25 30.33 2.78
N ASP A 300 0.95 30.61 2.73
CA ASP A 300 -0.07 29.57 2.54
C ASP A 300 0.18 28.75 1.27
N GLY A 301 0.04 27.43 1.38
CA GLY A 301 0.20 26.51 0.24
C GLY A 301 -0.86 26.73 -0.86
N GLY A 302 -2.01 27.34 -0.51
CA GLY A 302 -3.03 27.80 -1.43
C GLY A 302 -2.50 28.78 -2.48
N VAL A 303 -1.37 29.45 -2.20
CA VAL A 303 -0.59 30.18 -3.21
C VAL A 303 0.10 29.18 -4.14
N GLY A 304 -0.66 28.67 -5.12
CA GLY A 304 -0.21 27.80 -6.20
C GLY A 304 -0.57 26.31 -6.05
N PHE A 305 -0.78 25.83 -4.82
CA PHE A 305 -0.93 24.40 -4.49
C PHE A 305 -2.17 24.13 -3.63
N ASN A 306 -3.30 24.78 -3.95
CA ASN A 306 -4.52 24.65 -3.14
C ASN A 306 -5.10 23.23 -3.11
N ASN A 307 -5.03 22.52 -4.24
CA ASN A 307 -5.33 21.10 -4.33
C ASN A 307 -4.00 20.32 -4.32
N PRO A 308 -3.61 19.67 -3.21
CA PRO A 308 -2.31 19.02 -3.06
C PRO A 308 -2.22 17.64 -3.74
N CYS A 309 -3.21 17.26 -4.58
CA CYS A 309 -3.34 15.90 -5.08
C CYS A 309 -2.16 15.45 -5.95
N ALA A 310 -1.61 16.35 -6.78
CA ALA A 310 -0.43 16.04 -7.60
C ALA A 310 0.83 15.83 -6.72
N GLU A 311 0.94 16.55 -5.62
CA GLU A 311 2.05 16.49 -4.67
C GLU A 311 1.94 15.27 -3.77
N VAL A 312 0.72 14.87 -3.39
CA VAL A 312 0.43 13.59 -2.73
C VAL A 312 0.84 12.43 -3.63
N ASP A 313 0.49 12.49 -4.92
CA ASP A 313 0.88 11.49 -5.91
C ASP A 313 2.40 11.42 -6.09
N TYR A 314 3.05 12.57 -6.24
CA TYR A 314 4.50 12.68 -6.34
C TYR A 314 5.21 12.13 -5.09
N ALA A 315 4.76 12.53 -3.90
CA ALA A 315 5.33 12.08 -2.64
C ALA A 315 5.16 10.56 -2.46
N ALA A 316 4.02 10.00 -2.85
CA ALA A 316 3.80 8.55 -2.81
C ALA A 316 4.78 7.80 -3.73
N LYS A 317 4.95 8.26 -4.98
CA LYS A 317 5.89 7.65 -5.94
C LYS A 317 7.34 7.76 -5.48
N ALA A 318 7.71 8.86 -4.82
CA ALA A 318 9.06 9.05 -4.26
C ALA A 318 9.32 8.19 -3.01
N LEU A 319 8.28 7.92 -2.20
CA LEU A 319 8.41 7.10 -1.00
C LEU A 319 8.38 5.60 -1.29
N TRP A 320 7.59 5.18 -2.29
CA TRP A 320 7.33 3.78 -2.59
C TRP A 320 7.59 3.49 -4.07
N GLU A 321 8.86 3.55 -4.46
CA GLU A 321 9.28 3.24 -5.82
C GLU A 321 8.82 1.84 -6.24
N GLY A 322 8.19 1.75 -7.42
CA GLY A 322 7.71 0.48 -7.97
C GLY A 322 6.40 -0.06 -7.38
N ARG A 323 5.82 0.55 -6.33
CA ARG A 323 4.49 0.17 -5.84
C ARG A 323 3.39 0.86 -6.65
N SER A 324 2.37 0.10 -7.03
CA SER A 324 1.20 0.65 -7.72
C SER A 324 0.34 1.48 -6.76
N ILE A 325 -0.35 2.49 -7.30
CA ILE A 325 -1.37 3.25 -6.57
C ILE A 325 -2.73 2.67 -6.94
N GLY A 326 -3.49 2.20 -5.96
CA GLY A 326 -4.81 1.64 -6.19
C GLY A 326 -5.89 2.72 -6.26
N VAL A 327 -5.90 3.63 -5.28
CA VAL A 327 -6.91 4.68 -5.15
C VAL A 327 -6.29 6.00 -4.73
N ILE A 328 -6.72 7.08 -5.38
CA ILE A 328 -6.46 8.46 -4.97
C ILE A 328 -7.82 9.12 -4.73
N VAL A 329 -8.04 9.63 -3.53
CA VAL A 329 -9.23 10.45 -3.22
C VAL A 329 -8.80 11.87 -2.87
N SER A 330 -9.40 12.83 -3.57
CA SER A 330 -9.18 14.25 -3.38
C SER A 330 -10.50 14.88 -2.92
N VAL A 331 -10.48 15.52 -1.75
CA VAL A 331 -11.65 16.16 -1.15
C VAL A 331 -11.46 17.68 -1.16
N GLY A 332 -12.35 18.35 -1.88
CA GLY A 332 -12.40 19.79 -2.05
C GLY A 332 -13.19 20.51 -0.97
N THR A 333 -13.13 21.84 -1.01
CA THR A 333 -13.85 22.75 -0.11
C THR A 333 -14.85 23.66 -0.86
N GLY A 334 -15.30 23.26 -2.06
CA GLY A 334 -16.23 24.02 -2.90
C GLY A 334 -15.68 25.32 -3.49
N LEU A 335 -14.37 25.41 -3.74
CA LEU A 335 -13.73 26.65 -4.24
C LEU A 335 -13.78 26.79 -5.78
N GLN A 336 -14.33 25.83 -6.53
CA GLN A 336 -14.24 25.81 -8.00
C GLN A 336 -15.06 26.88 -8.72
N SER A 337 -16.11 27.39 -8.10
CA SER A 337 -16.97 28.44 -8.66
C SER A 337 -16.91 29.67 -7.74
N ILE A 338 -16.21 30.72 -8.13
CA ILE A 338 -16.40 32.05 -7.49
C ILE A 338 -17.16 32.92 -8.48
N PRO A 339 -18.51 32.88 -8.47
CA PRO A 339 -19.31 33.70 -9.37
C PRO A 339 -19.49 35.10 -8.78
N SER A 340 -18.46 35.94 -8.63
CA SER A 340 -18.59 37.41 -8.51
C SER A 340 -17.28 38.16 -8.21
N VAL A 341 -16.31 38.15 -9.13
CA VAL A 341 -15.33 39.26 -9.17
C VAL A 341 -15.89 40.44 -10.00
N LYS A 342 -16.85 40.18 -10.90
CA LYS A 342 -17.45 41.21 -11.77
C LYS A 342 -18.45 42.15 -11.08
N LYS A 343 -19.17 41.73 -10.03
CA LYS A 343 -20.17 42.58 -9.36
C LYS A 343 -19.58 43.51 -8.30
N MET A 344 -18.47 43.13 -7.66
CA MET A 344 -17.87 43.91 -6.57
C MET A 344 -17.13 45.16 -7.08
N ALA A 345 -16.59 45.11 -8.30
CA ALA A 345 -15.87 46.22 -8.93
C ALA A 345 -16.79 47.37 -9.42
N SER A 346 -18.11 47.18 -9.45
CA SER A 346 -19.03 48.10 -10.12
C SER A 346 -19.68 49.17 -9.21
N TRP A 347 -19.56 49.08 -7.88
CA TRP A 347 -20.39 49.90 -6.97
C TRP A 347 -19.64 50.86 -6.03
N LEU A 348 -18.30 50.84 -5.97
CA LEU A 348 -17.52 51.70 -5.05
C LEU A 348 -16.75 52.79 -5.81
N PRO A 349 -17.01 54.09 -5.56
CA PRO A 349 -16.33 55.19 -6.26
C PRO A 349 -14.95 55.57 -5.69
N PHE A 350 -14.45 54.85 -4.67
CA PHE A 350 -13.09 55.03 -4.15
C PHE A 350 -12.49 53.67 -3.79
N GLY A 351 -11.45 53.24 -4.51
CA GLY A 351 -10.85 51.91 -4.39
C GLY A 351 -10.11 51.70 -3.07
N LEU A 352 -10.67 50.87 -2.19
CA LEU A 352 -9.91 50.17 -1.14
C LEU A 352 -9.21 48.96 -1.77
N GLY A 353 -7.89 49.01 -1.90
CA GLY A 353 -7.08 47.98 -2.58
C GLY A 353 -7.10 46.57 -1.95
N THR A 354 -7.66 46.42 -0.75
CA THR A 354 -7.73 45.14 -0.02
C THR A 354 -8.69 44.15 -0.69
N ASP A 355 -9.84 44.59 -1.17
CA ASP A 355 -10.90 43.71 -1.70
C ASP A 355 -10.51 43.11 -3.06
N ILE A 356 -9.79 43.88 -3.89
CA ILE A 356 -9.25 43.43 -5.18
C ILE A 356 -8.16 42.37 -4.96
N SER A 357 -7.30 42.57 -3.94
CA SER A 357 -6.21 41.63 -3.63
C SER A 357 -6.72 40.29 -3.09
N ILE A 358 -7.72 40.29 -2.20
CA ILE A 358 -8.39 39.07 -1.71
C ILE A 358 -9.08 38.33 -2.85
N ALA A 359 -9.84 39.05 -3.69
CA ALA A 359 -10.51 38.45 -4.84
C ALA A 359 -9.51 37.81 -5.82
N SER A 360 -8.36 38.45 -6.05
CA SER A 360 -7.30 37.88 -6.90
C SER A 360 -6.66 36.62 -6.32
N ALA A 361 -6.40 36.60 -5.00
CA ALA A 361 -5.85 35.44 -4.30
C ALA A 361 -6.80 34.24 -4.35
N LEU A 362 -8.09 34.47 -4.09
CA LEU A 362 -9.13 33.44 -4.15
C LEU A 362 -9.34 32.92 -5.57
N THR A 363 -9.28 33.80 -6.58
CA THR A 363 -9.33 33.41 -7.99
C THR A 363 -8.13 32.55 -8.38
N GLY A 364 -6.93 32.89 -7.89
CA GLY A 364 -5.72 32.07 -8.09
C GLY A 364 -5.84 30.68 -7.47
N MET A 365 -6.36 30.58 -6.24
CA MET A 365 -6.60 29.30 -5.57
C MET A 365 -7.62 28.44 -6.33
N ALA A 366 -8.76 29.02 -6.71
CA ALA A 366 -9.84 28.34 -7.44
C ALA A 366 -9.37 27.78 -8.79
N THR A 367 -8.63 28.59 -9.56
CA THR A 367 -8.07 28.17 -10.85
C THR A 367 -7.05 27.04 -10.70
N SER A 368 -6.23 27.08 -9.64
CA SER A 368 -5.28 25.99 -9.36
C SER A 368 -5.97 24.67 -9.02
N THR A 369 -7.05 24.70 -8.23
CA THR A 369 -7.81 23.48 -7.85
C THR A 369 -8.41 22.78 -9.07
N ALA A 370 -9.09 23.53 -9.95
CA ALA A 370 -9.70 22.98 -11.16
C ALA A 370 -8.66 22.48 -12.17
N ARG A 371 -7.49 23.13 -12.24
CA ARG A 371 -6.37 22.68 -13.08
C ARG A 371 -5.87 21.31 -12.64
N VAL A 372 -5.52 21.16 -11.35
CA VAL A 372 -5.00 19.89 -10.81
C VAL A 372 -6.03 18.77 -10.97
N ASP A 373 -7.31 19.02 -10.70
CA ASP A 373 -8.36 18.00 -10.87
C ASP A 373 -8.45 17.49 -12.32
N ASN A 374 -8.39 18.40 -13.30
CA ASN A 374 -8.38 18.03 -14.72
C ASN A 374 -7.12 17.26 -15.13
N GLU A 375 -5.95 17.63 -14.58
CA GLU A 375 -4.68 16.93 -14.81
C GLU A 375 -4.73 15.51 -14.25
N MET A 376 -5.20 15.33 -13.01
CA MET A 376 -5.33 14.01 -12.38
C MET A 376 -6.33 13.11 -13.11
N LYS A 377 -7.49 13.67 -13.53
CA LYS A 377 -8.47 12.95 -14.37
C LYS A 377 -7.84 12.46 -15.66
N ARG A 378 -7.06 13.31 -16.36
CA ARG A 378 -6.38 12.93 -17.60
C ARG A 378 -5.31 11.88 -17.38
N MET A 379 -4.51 12.03 -16.33
CA MET A 379 -3.42 11.11 -16.00
C MET A 379 -3.95 9.71 -15.71
N TYR A 380 -5.07 9.60 -15.00
CA TYR A 380 -5.59 8.34 -14.48
C TYR A 380 -6.81 7.78 -15.22
N ASN A 381 -7.30 8.41 -16.30
CA ASN A 381 -8.49 7.98 -17.02
C ASN A 381 -8.42 6.53 -17.55
N ASN A 382 -7.26 6.14 -18.08
CA ASN A 382 -7.02 4.81 -18.67
C ASN A 382 -5.98 4.00 -17.87
N SER A 383 -5.82 4.35 -16.60
CA SER A 383 -4.87 3.68 -15.72
C SER A 383 -5.57 2.69 -14.80
N ASP A 384 -4.78 1.84 -14.18
CA ASP A 384 -5.24 0.98 -13.10
C ASP A 384 -5.63 1.77 -11.83
N THR A 385 -5.02 2.94 -11.62
CA THR A 385 -5.33 3.79 -10.47
C THR A 385 -6.68 4.47 -10.62
N LYS A 386 -7.54 4.33 -9.60
CA LYS A 386 -8.83 5.03 -9.58
C LYS A 386 -8.73 6.36 -8.85
N TYR A 387 -9.00 7.45 -9.56
CA TYR A 387 -9.09 8.79 -9.00
C TYR A 387 -10.55 9.17 -8.68
N PHE A 388 -10.78 9.66 -7.46
CA PHE A 388 -12.06 10.20 -7.00
C PHE A 388 -11.87 11.66 -6.57
N ARG A 389 -12.74 12.54 -7.07
CA ARG A 389 -12.84 13.93 -6.62
C ARG A 389 -14.22 14.16 -6.02
N PHE A 390 -14.25 14.56 -4.76
CA PHE A 390 -15.46 15.02 -4.10
C PHE A 390 -15.30 16.49 -3.76
N ASP A 391 -16.14 17.34 -4.32
CA ASP A 391 -16.05 18.80 -4.16
C ASP A 391 -17.45 19.39 -4.23
N VAL A 392 -17.88 20.03 -3.14
CA VAL A 392 -19.25 20.55 -3.01
C VAL A 392 -19.40 21.81 -3.87
N ASP A 393 -20.00 21.67 -5.04
CA ASP A 393 -20.01 22.67 -6.12
C ASP A 393 -21.23 23.63 -6.10
N ARG A 394 -22.28 23.29 -5.35
CA ARG A 394 -23.52 24.09 -5.24
C ARG A 394 -23.62 24.82 -3.91
N GLY A 395 -23.80 26.13 -3.94
CA GLY A 395 -24.09 26.98 -2.78
C GLY A 395 -22.90 27.27 -1.85
N LEU A 396 -21.91 26.38 -1.77
CA LEU A 396 -20.73 26.56 -0.91
C LEU A 396 -19.79 27.70 -1.38
N ALA A 397 -19.93 28.12 -2.63
CA ALA A 397 -19.32 29.30 -3.22
C ALA A 397 -19.83 30.62 -2.62
N ASP A 398 -21.11 30.65 -2.22
CA ASP A 398 -21.77 31.83 -1.67
C ASP A 398 -21.50 31.97 -0.16
N VAL A 399 -21.03 30.90 0.48
CA VAL A 399 -20.52 30.92 1.85
C VAL A 399 -19.12 31.54 1.83
N SER A 400 -19.05 32.81 2.20
CA SER A 400 -17.78 33.50 2.40
C SER A 400 -16.91 32.71 3.39
N LEU A 401 -15.60 32.66 3.12
CA LEU A 401 -14.58 32.08 4.01
C LEU A 401 -14.58 32.65 5.43
N GLU A 402 -15.33 33.73 5.65
CA GLU A 402 -15.40 34.57 6.83
C GLU A 402 -16.62 34.31 7.72
N GLN A 403 -17.61 33.52 7.26
CA GLN A 403 -18.89 33.33 7.96
C GLN A 403 -18.94 31.98 8.68
N TRP A 404 -18.35 31.94 9.88
CA TRP A 404 -18.52 30.84 10.85
C TRP A 404 -20.00 30.57 11.22
N MET A 405 -20.86 31.59 11.18
CA MET A 405 -22.29 31.50 11.57
C MET A 405 -23.19 30.69 10.62
N LYS A 406 -22.59 29.89 9.73
CA LYS A 406 -23.27 29.10 8.69
C LYS A 406 -22.82 27.64 8.70
N GLU A 407 -22.36 27.12 9.84
CA GLU A 407 -22.04 25.69 10.02
C GLU A 407 -23.22 24.81 9.58
N ASP A 408 -24.44 25.13 10.03
CA ASP A 408 -25.67 24.43 9.65
C ASP A 408 -25.94 24.48 8.13
N GLU A 409 -25.66 25.60 7.47
CA GLU A 409 -25.83 25.77 6.02
C GLU A 409 -24.80 24.96 5.25
N MET A 410 -23.52 24.97 5.67
CA MET A 410 -22.48 24.16 5.05
C MET A 410 -22.75 22.66 5.21
N ALA A 411 -23.21 22.24 6.40
CA ALA A 411 -23.61 20.86 6.66
C ALA A 411 -24.78 20.45 5.75
N SER A 412 -25.82 21.28 5.67
CA SER A 412 -26.99 21.03 4.82
C SER A 412 -26.63 20.94 3.33
N LEU A 413 -25.77 21.84 2.84
CA LEU A 413 -25.29 21.81 1.45
C LEU A 413 -24.44 20.57 1.15
N THR A 414 -23.60 20.18 2.11
CA THR A 414 -22.75 18.98 1.97
C THR A 414 -23.59 17.71 2.00
N GLU A 415 -24.60 17.63 2.87
CA GLU A 415 -25.53 16.51 2.93
C GLU A 415 -26.33 16.40 1.63
N LEU A 416 -26.83 17.52 1.09
CA LEU A 416 -27.51 17.54 -0.20
C LEU A 416 -26.60 17.06 -1.33
N TYR A 417 -25.33 17.47 -1.33
CA TYR A 417 -24.32 17.00 -2.29
C TYR A 417 -24.07 15.49 -2.17
N MET A 418 -23.86 14.97 -0.96
CA MET A 418 -23.61 13.53 -0.75
C MET A 418 -24.84 12.66 -1.04
N ASN A 419 -26.05 13.22 -0.95
CA ASN A 419 -27.30 12.57 -1.33
C ASN A 419 -27.61 12.65 -2.84
N ASP A 420 -26.80 13.33 -3.64
CA ASP A 420 -26.93 13.30 -5.09
C ASP A 420 -26.62 11.90 -5.64
N GLY A 421 -27.43 11.44 -6.61
CA GLY A 421 -27.33 10.07 -7.13
C GLY A 421 -26.00 9.74 -7.81
N GLU A 422 -25.26 10.73 -8.31
CA GLU A 422 -23.88 10.53 -8.78
C GLU A 422 -22.92 10.30 -7.61
N GLN A 423 -23.02 11.13 -6.57
CA GLN A 423 -22.13 11.06 -5.41
C GLN A 423 -22.35 9.80 -4.58
N ILE A 424 -23.59 9.37 -4.38
CA ILE A 424 -23.90 8.08 -3.72
C ILE A 424 -23.22 6.92 -4.46
N ARG A 425 -23.29 6.89 -5.79
CA ARG A 425 -22.66 5.83 -6.59
C ARG A 425 -21.13 5.89 -6.49
N SER A 426 -20.56 7.09 -6.55
CA SER A 426 -19.13 7.33 -6.44
C SER A 426 -18.59 6.91 -5.06
N ALA A 427 -19.26 7.31 -3.97
CA ALA A 427 -18.91 6.95 -2.59
C ALA A 427 -19.00 5.44 -2.34
N LYS A 428 -20.02 4.77 -2.91
CA LYS A 428 -20.15 3.31 -2.84
C LYS A 428 -19.04 2.58 -3.61
N ASP A 429 -18.71 3.02 -4.84
CA ASP A 429 -17.59 2.45 -5.61
C ASP A 429 -16.25 2.64 -4.86
N PHE A 430 -16.05 3.82 -4.26
CA PHE A 430 -14.92 4.10 -3.40
C PHE A 430 -14.85 3.13 -2.21
N GLY A 431 -15.93 2.98 -1.44
CA GLY A 431 -16.00 2.07 -0.29
C GLY A 431 -15.70 0.62 -0.67
N GLN A 432 -16.25 0.15 -1.80
CA GLN A 432 -16.00 -1.20 -2.32
C GLN A 432 -14.54 -1.43 -2.68
N ARG A 433 -13.91 -0.44 -3.33
CA ARG A 433 -12.49 -0.52 -3.70
C ARG A 433 -11.60 -0.51 -2.48
N MET A 434 -11.85 0.39 -1.54
CA MET A 434 -11.10 0.48 -0.29
C MET A 434 -11.18 -0.82 0.52
N ALA A 435 -12.36 -1.41 0.64
CA ALA A 435 -12.53 -2.69 1.33
C ALA A 435 -11.82 -3.85 0.60
N LYS A 436 -11.82 -3.85 -0.74
CA LYS A 436 -11.08 -4.84 -1.55
C LYS A 436 -9.56 -4.69 -1.43
N LEU A 437 -9.05 -3.47 -1.51
CA LEU A 437 -7.61 -3.18 -1.40
C LEU A 437 -7.07 -3.42 0.01
N SER A 438 -7.91 -3.19 1.02
CA SER A 438 -7.60 -3.51 2.41
C SER A 438 -7.80 -4.99 2.71
N ALA A 439 -8.02 -5.87 1.72
CA ALA A 439 -7.99 -7.31 1.90
C ALA A 439 -6.57 -7.81 1.73
N LEU A 440 -6.10 -8.71 2.61
CA LEU A 440 -5.08 -9.64 2.13
C LEU A 440 -5.72 -10.42 0.96
N PRO A 441 -5.08 -10.50 -0.21
CA PRO A 441 -5.53 -11.41 -1.25
C PRO A 441 -5.78 -12.78 -0.61
N PRO A 442 -7.00 -13.33 -0.67
CA PRO A 442 -7.26 -14.61 -0.05
C PRO A 442 -6.45 -15.67 -0.79
N ARG A 443 -6.11 -16.77 -0.08
CA ARG A 443 -5.68 -17.98 -0.77
C ARG A 443 -6.84 -18.41 -1.66
N PHE A 444 -6.58 -18.59 -2.95
CA PHE A 444 -7.59 -19.11 -3.87
C PHE A 444 -7.33 -20.58 -4.10
N GLU A 445 -8.37 -21.38 -3.98
CA GLU A 445 -8.32 -22.77 -4.39
C GLU A 445 -9.31 -22.98 -5.53
N ILE A 446 -8.86 -23.68 -6.57
CA ILE A 446 -9.63 -24.01 -7.75
C ILE A 446 -9.68 -25.54 -7.81
N SER A 447 -10.84 -26.10 -7.46
CA SER A 447 -11.07 -27.55 -7.48
C SER A 447 -10.89 -28.12 -8.89
N ALA A 448 -10.49 -29.39 -8.98
CA ALA A 448 -10.36 -30.07 -10.27
C ALA A 448 -11.67 -30.03 -11.07
N SER A 449 -12.83 -30.05 -10.38
CA SER A 449 -14.18 -29.92 -10.99
C SER A 449 -14.35 -28.69 -11.89
N HIS A 450 -13.59 -27.62 -11.65
CA HIS A 450 -13.64 -26.38 -12.43
C HIS A 450 -12.82 -26.45 -13.73
N PHE A 451 -12.02 -27.51 -13.94
CA PHE A 451 -11.22 -27.70 -15.14
C PHE A 451 -12.01 -28.44 -16.22
N ARG A 452 -11.93 -27.94 -17.45
CA ARG A 452 -12.50 -28.64 -18.62
C ARG A 452 -11.48 -29.62 -19.19
N LEU A 453 -11.95 -30.83 -19.48
CA LEU A 453 -11.20 -31.90 -20.15
C LEU A 453 -11.40 -31.84 -21.67
N GLY A 454 -10.32 -31.58 -22.41
CA GLY A 454 -10.32 -31.59 -23.88
C GLY A 454 -11.21 -30.52 -24.53
N MET A 455 -11.53 -30.74 -25.81
CA MET A 455 -12.20 -29.75 -26.68
C MET A 455 -13.68 -29.50 -26.33
N THR A 456 -14.36 -30.45 -25.66
CA THR A 456 -15.82 -30.44 -25.46
C THR A 456 -16.27 -31.08 -24.13
N GLY A 457 -15.35 -31.40 -23.20
CA GLY A 457 -15.66 -32.28 -22.06
C GLY A 457 -15.59 -33.78 -22.41
N ARG A 458 -15.19 -34.11 -23.65
CA ARG A 458 -15.04 -35.48 -24.17
C ARG A 458 -14.13 -36.38 -23.35
N GLY A 459 -13.20 -35.84 -22.54
CA GLY A 459 -12.35 -36.69 -21.71
C GLY A 459 -13.12 -37.61 -20.74
N LEU A 460 -14.30 -37.17 -20.27
CA LEU A 460 -15.25 -37.98 -19.48
C LEU A 460 -16.10 -38.93 -20.34
N MET A 461 -16.42 -38.54 -21.58
CA MET A 461 -17.24 -39.38 -22.48
C MET A 461 -16.43 -40.49 -23.17
N ASP A 462 -15.15 -40.24 -23.42
CA ASP A 462 -14.21 -41.19 -24.03
C ASP A 462 -13.53 -42.07 -22.97
N SER A 463 -13.95 -41.96 -21.69
CA SER A 463 -13.42 -42.69 -20.52
C SER A 463 -11.91 -42.53 -20.27
N SER A 464 -11.30 -41.50 -20.86
CA SER A 464 -9.87 -41.21 -20.69
C SER A 464 -9.52 -40.68 -19.29
N PHE A 465 -10.45 -39.93 -18.70
CA PHE A 465 -10.39 -39.42 -17.33
C PHE A 465 -11.67 -39.80 -16.59
N GLN A 466 -11.53 -40.05 -15.30
CA GLN A 466 -12.63 -40.29 -14.38
C GLN A 466 -12.64 -39.22 -13.29
N LEU A 467 -13.80 -38.67 -12.98
CA LEU A 467 -13.99 -37.83 -11.80
C LEU A 467 -14.19 -38.77 -10.59
N ALA A 468 -13.30 -38.69 -9.61
CA ALA A 468 -13.37 -39.47 -8.38
C ALA A 468 -13.58 -38.53 -7.19
N GLN A 469 -14.39 -38.95 -6.23
CA GLN A 469 -14.56 -38.27 -4.95
C GLN A 469 -13.67 -38.96 -3.91
N VAL A 470 -12.81 -38.22 -3.23
CA VAL A 470 -11.87 -38.77 -2.23
C VAL A 470 -12.01 -38.05 -0.90
N ASP A 471 -11.86 -38.79 0.19
CA ASP A 471 -11.74 -38.25 1.55
C ASP A 471 -10.30 -37.81 1.81
N PHE A 472 -10.10 -36.58 2.26
CA PHE A 472 -8.75 -36.05 2.54
C PHE A 472 -8.04 -36.76 3.68
N LYS A 473 -8.76 -37.19 4.70
CA LYS A 473 -8.16 -37.84 5.88
C LYS A 473 -7.54 -39.18 5.50
N THR A 474 -8.16 -39.89 4.56
CA THR A 474 -7.79 -41.25 4.18
C THR A 474 -7.12 -41.35 2.81
N GLY A 475 -7.34 -40.38 1.92
CA GLY A 475 -6.90 -40.41 0.52
C GLY A 475 -7.64 -41.43 -0.35
N MET A 476 -8.70 -42.05 0.18
CA MET A 476 -9.46 -43.11 -0.46
C MET A 476 -10.77 -42.58 -1.08
N PRO A 477 -11.37 -43.30 -2.04
CA PRO A 477 -12.68 -42.94 -2.55
C PRO A 477 -13.74 -42.89 -1.45
N LEU A 478 -14.63 -41.90 -1.51
CA LEU A 478 -15.72 -41.72 -0.55
C LEU A 478 -16.63 -42.96 -0.49
N GLY A 479 -16.98 -43.38 0.73
CA GLY A 479 -17.83 -44.56 1.01
C GLY A 479 -17.09 -45.89 1.07
N VAL A 480 -15.79 -45.93 0.77
CA VAL A 480 -14.94 -47.10 1.02
C VAL A 480 -14.45 -47.05 2.47
N SER A 481 -15.27 -47.58 3.39
CA SER A 481 -14.80 -47.87 4.75
C SER A 481 -13.75 -48.98 4.66
N PRO A 482 -12.55 -48.81 5.23
CA PRO A 482 -11.59 -49.90 5.28
C PRO A 482 -12.20 -51.09 6.02
N HIS A 483 -12.08 -52.29 5.45
CA HIS A 483 -12.56 -53.50 6.09
C HIS A 483 -11.86 -53.66 7.45
N LEU A 484 -12.54 -54.25 8.45
CA LEU A 484 -11.95 -54.40 9.79
C LEU A 484 -10.65 -55.22 9.77
N GLU A 485 -10.49 -56.09 8.76
CA GLU A 485 -9.29 -56.89 8.47
C GLU A 485 -8.18 -56.09 7.76
N ASP A 486 -8.53 -54.96 7.14
CA ASP A 486 -7.60 -54.05 6.48
C ASP A 486 -7.11 -52.94 7.42
N LEU A 487 -7.74 -52.72 8.58
CA LEU A 487 -7.28 -51.76 9.60
C LEU A 487 -5.87 -52.08 10.15
N PRO A 488 -5.53 -53.34 10.50
CA PRO A 488 -4.16 -53.70 10.89
C PRO A 488 -3.19 -53.63 9.71
N LYS A 489 -3.67 -53.92 8.49
CA LYS A 489 -2.88 -53.75 7.26
C LYS A 489 -2.66 -52.29 6.94
N MET A 490 -3.57 -51.37 7.27
CA MET A 490 -3.39 -49.92 7.13
C MET A 490 -2.35 -49.39 8.13
N SER A 491 -2.23 -49.99 9.32
CA SER A 491 -1.07 -49.78 10.19
C SER A 491 0.22 -50.44 9.69
N GLN A 492 0.15 -51.45 8.82
CA GLN A 492 1.32 -52.06 8.17
C GLN A 492 1.68 -51.41 6.81
N TYR A 493 0.72 -50.79 6.11
CA TYR A 493 0.93 -49.87 4.99
C TYR A 493 1.51 -48.53 5.47
N ARG A 494 1.48 -48.27 6.79
CA ARG A 494 2.34 -47.28 7.44
C ARG A 494 3.81 -47.72 7.53
N ASP A 495 4.11 -49.03 7.51
CA ASP A 495 5.41 -49.58 7.94
C ASP A 495 6.13 -50.50 6.93
N LEU A 496 5.58 -50.76 5.73
CA LEU A 496 6.25 -51.56 4.67
C LEU A 496 6.64 -50.80 3.40
N SER A 497 6.55 -49.47 3.42
CA SER A 497 7.49 -48.62 2.68
C SER A 497 8.70 -48.40 3.58
N PRO A 498 9.95 -48.29 3.10
CA PRO A 498 11.07 -47.96 3.97
C PRO A 498 10.76 -46.58 4.58
N SER A 499 10.31 -46.58 5.83
CA SER A 499 9.68 -45.46 6.56
C SER A 499 8.40 -44.87 5.92
N GLY A 500 7.34 -44.75 6.71
CA GLY A 500 6.04 -44.19 6.34
C GLY A 500 6.06 -42.73 5.88
N GLU A 501 6.38 -42.51 4.61
CA GLU A 501 6.27 -41.23 3.92
C GLU A 501 5.04 -41.19 3.01
N SER A 502 3.91 -40.74 3.55
CA SER A 502 2.84 -40.13 2.75
C SER A 502 3.32 -38.74 2.35
N GLY A 503 3.73 -38.54 1.10
CA GLY A 503 3.75 -37.25 0.40
C GLY A 503 4.29 -36.11 1.23
N LEU A 504 5.52 -36.26 1.72
CA LEU A 504 6.12 -35.28 2.58
C LEU A 504 6.76 -34.20 1.72
N ALA A 505 6.10 -33.05 1.65
CA ALA A 505 6.83 -31.81 1.45
C ALA A 505 7.54 -31.50 2.78
N ILE A 506 8.85 -31.33 2.77
CA ILE A 506 9.55 -30.76 3.93
C ILE A 506 9.40 -29.25 3.79
N ASP A 507 8.90 -28.60 4.83
CA ASP A 507 8.96 -27.15 4.90
C ASP A 507 10.43 -26.71 5.01
N ASN A 508 10.96 -26.08 3.96
CA ASN A 508 12.36 -25.66 3.88
C ASN A 508 12.75 -24.69 5.01
N GLU A 509 11.79 -24.00 5.62
CA GLU A 509 12.03 -23.05 6.71
C GLU A 509 12.01 -23.71 8.09
N THR A 510 11.20 -24.76 8.29
CA THR A 510 10.96 -25.34 9.63
C THR A 510 11.43 -26.78 9.80
N GLY A 511 11.81 -27.46 8.72
CA GLY A 511 12.24 -28.85 8.72
C GLY A 511 11.14 -29.85 9.12
N ARG A 512 9.87 -29.41 9.17
CA ARG A 512 8.73 -30.24 9.56
C ARG A 512 8.04 -30.86 8.35
N LEU A 513 7.44 -32.03 8.58
CA LEU A 513 6.66 -32.82 7.64
C LEU A 513 5.34 -32.11 7.29
N LYS A 514 5.20 -31.60 6.06
CA LYS A 514 3.98 -30.97 5.53
C LYS A 514 3.18 -31.99 4.73
N ARG A 515 1.95 -32.29 5.18
CA ARG A 515 0.97 -33.09 4.43
C ARG A 515 0.27 -32.21 3.41
N VAL A 516 0.25 -32.65 2.16
CA VAL A 516 -0.44 -31.98 1.05
C VAL A 516 -1.77 -32.68 0.78
N TYR A 517 -2.84 -31.89 0.64
CA TYR A 517 -4.18 -32.38 0.32
C TYR A 517 -4.68 -31.73 -0.99
N PRO A 518 -5.51 -32.44 -1.80
CA PRO A 518 -6.22 -31.85 -2.93
C PRO A 518 -7.13 -30.67 -2.49
N VAL A 519 -7.66 -29.89 -3.43
CA VAL A 519 -8.55 -28.77 -3.11
C VAL A 519 -9.89 -29.29 -2.59
N ALA A 520 -10.34 -28.77 -1.44
CA ALA A 520 -11.58 -29.16 -0.77
C ALA A 520 -12.81 -28.39 -1.26
N GLU A 521 -13.88 -29.13 -1.53
CA GLU A 521 -15.19 -28.61 -1.90
C GLU A 521 -16.22 -29.31 -1.01
N ASP A 522 -17.18 -28.55 -0.46
CA ASP A 522 -18.28 -29.13 0.34
C ASP A 522 -19.25 -29.83 -0.62
N LEU A 523 -19.00 -31.12 -0.87
CA LEU A 523 -19.69 -31.91 -1.90
C LEU A 523 -21.06 -32.41 -1.44
N ASP A 524 -21.25 -32.62 -0.14
CA ASP A 524 -22.48 -33.17 0.45
C ASP A 524 -23.32 -32.11 1.19
N HIS A 525 -22.85 -30.86 1.21
CA HIS A 525 -23.53 -29.69 1.79
C HIS A 525 -23.74 -29.81 3.31
N ASP A 526 -22.87 -30.55 4.00
CA ASP A 526 -22.92 -30.73 5.45
C ASP A 526 -22.26 -29.57 6.22
N GLY A 527 -21.65 -28.61 5.49
CA GLY A 527 -20.94 -27.46 6.03
C GLY A 527 -19.48 -27.74 6.42
N ARG A 528 -18.99 -28.95 6.16
CA ARG A 528 -17.58 -29.37 6.30
C ARG A 528 -16.96 -29.47 4.91
N ARG A 529 -15.63 -29.48 4.86
CA ARG A 529 -14.85 -29.50 3.61
C ARG A 529 -13.84 -30.63 3.69
N GLU A 530 -14.31 -31.84 3.98
CA GLU A 530 -13.47 -33.02 4.18
C GLU A 530 -13.43 -33.93 2.93
N GLU A 531 -14.08 -33.50 1.84
CA GLU A 531 -14.21 -34.20 0.57
C GLU A 531 -13.60 -33.42 -0.63
N ALA A 532 -13.01 -34.15 -1.57
CA ALA A 532 -12.43 -33.60 -2.79
C ALA A 532 -13.01 -34.25 -4.04
N ALA A 533 -13.28 -33.46 -5.07
CA ALA A 533 -13.45 -33.95 -6.43
C ALA A 533 -12.09 -33.87 -7.18
N VAL A 534 -11.59 -35.01 -7.66
CA VAL A 534 -10.29 -35.11 -8.36
C VAL A 534 -10.46 -35.79 -9.72
N TYR A 535 -9.65 -35.38 -10.70
CA TYR A 535 -9.58 -36.08 -11.97
C TYR A 535 -8.50 -37.15 -11.93
N GLN A 536 -8.88 -38.40 -12.09
CA GLN A 536 -7.97 -39.52 -12.29
C GLN A 536 -7.81 -39.80 -13.78
N CYS A 537 -6.58 -39.79 -14.26
CA CYS A 537 -6.27 -40.24 -15.62
C CYS A 537 -6.32 -41.77 -15.64
N ILE A 538 -7.05 -42.34 -16.60
CA ILE A 538 -7.18 -43.80 -16.79
C ILE A 538 -6.42 -44.23 -18.05
N LYS A 539 -6.68 -43.54 -19.17
CA LYS A 539 -6.03 -43.80 -20.46
C LYS A 539 -6.28 -42.63 -21.41
N ALA A 540 -5.37 -41.66 -21.42
CA ALA A 540 -5.48 -40.49 -22.28
C ALA A 540 -4.50 -40.56 -23.46
N ASP A 541 -4.99 -40.40 -24.68
CA ASP A 541 -4.17 -40.19 -25.88
C ASP A 541 -3.69 -38.74 -26.00
N ASN A 542 -4.46 -37.80 -25.42
CA ASN A 542 -4.11 -36.39 -25.29
C ASN A 542 -4.47 -35.85 -23.90
N VAL A 543 -3.60 -35.03 -23.33
CA VAL A 543 -3.84 -34.36 -22.05
C VAL A 543 -4.02 -32.87 -22.30
N CYS A 544 -5.21 -32.36 -21.99
CA CYS A 544 -5.50 -30.92 -21.98
C CYS A 544 -6.60 -30.62 -20.96
N LEU A 545 -6.19 -30.12 -19.79
CA LEU A 545 -7.06 -29.56 -18.77
C LEU A 545 -6.94 -28.04 -18.82
N ARG A 546 -8.04 -27.30 -18.81
CA ARG A 546 -7.99 -25.83 -18.76
C ARG A 546 -9.12 -25.21 -17.95
N THR A 547 -8.83 -24.09 -17.30
CA THR A 547 -9.84 -23.24 -16.67
C THR A 547 -9.37 -21.80 -16.61
N ILE A 548 -10.31 -20.89 -16.42
CA ILE A 548 -10.04 -19.47 -16.17
C ILE A 548 -10.67 -19.08 -14.84
N LYS A 549 -9.91 -18.37 -14.01
CA LYS A 549 -10.42 -17.76 -12.79
C LYS A 549 -10.34 -16.25 -12.92
N THR A 550 -11.48 -15.59 -12.76
CA THR A 550 -11.60 -14.13 -12.75
C THR A 550 -11.89 -13.63 -11.34
N GLY A 551 -11.60 -12.35 -11.08
CA GLY A 551 -11.81 -11.72 -9.77
C GLY A 551 -10.73 -12.05 -8.74
N ILE A 552 -9.56 -12.51 -9.19
CA ILE A 552 -8.36 -12.62 -8.35
C ILE A 552 -7.85 -11.18 -8.10
N PRO A 553 -7.61 -10.76 -6.83
CA PRO A 553 -7.04 -9.46 -6.54
C PRO A 553 -5.68 -9.25 -7.22
N GLN A 554 -5.33 -7.99 -7.44
CA GLN A 554 -4.04 -7.64 -8.00
C GLN A 554 -2.91 -8.01 -7.02
N GLY A 555 -1.83 -8.57 -7.53
CA GLY A 555 -0.67 -8.95 -6.73
C GLY A 555 0.17 -10.03 -7.37
N LYS A 556 1.25 -10.43 -6.68
CA LYS A 556 2.04 -11.60 -7.06
C LYS A 556 1.52 -12.83 -6.32
N TYR A 557 1.45 -13.95 -7.02
CA TYR A 557 0.95 -15.21 -6.49
C TYR A 557 1.91 -16.35 -6.80
N LYS A 558 2.18 -17.18 -5.79
CA LYS A 558 2.78 -18.49 -5.95
C LYS A 558 1.68 -19.46 -6.33
N VAL A 559 1.88 -20.20 -7.42
CA VAL A 559 0.90 -21.14 -7.96
C VAL A 559 1.37 -22.56 -7.70
N GLN A 560 0.51 -23.35 -7.04
CA GLN A 560 0.76 -24.73 -6.66
C GLN A 560 -0.29 -25.62 -7.34
N PHE A 561 0.16 -26.50 -8.24
CA PHE A 561 -0.70 -27.51 -8.85
C PHE A 561 -0.67 -28.78 -7.98
N LEU A 562 -1.84 -29.26 -7.58
CA LEU A 562 -1.96 -30.42 -6.70
C LEU A 562 -2.11 -31.68 -7.56
N VAL A 563 -1.11 -32.55 -7.50
CA VAL A 563 -1.00 -33.74 -8.36
C VAL A 563 -0.64 -34.95 -7.51
N SER A 564 -1.07 -36.14 -7.93
CA SER A 564 -0.65 -37.41 -7.33
C SER A 564 -0.23 -38.37 -8.43
N PHE A 565 0.87 -39.09 -8.22
CA PHE A 565 1.44 -40.02 -9.21
C PHE A 565 1.37 -41.46 -8.73
N HIS A 566 0.88 -42.33 -9.61
CA HIS A 566 0.58 -43.72 -9.33
C HIS A 566 1.36 -44.66 -10.25
N SER A 567 1.36 -45.94 -9.91
CA SER A 567 1.79 -46.98 -10.84
C SER A 567 0.80 -47.09 -11.99
N SER A 568 1.31 -47.10 -13.22
CA SER A 568 0.52 -47.20 -14.45
C SER A 568 0.87 -48.48 -15.19
N SER A 569 -0.13 -49.02 -15.89
CA SER A 569 0.05 -50.10 -16.87
C SER A 569 0.41 -49.59 -18.27
N TYR A 570 0.38 -48.27 -18.50
CA TYR A 570 0.68 -47.60 -19.76
C TYR A 570 1.89 -46.67 -19.64
N THR A 571 2.06 -45.76 -20.61
CA THR A 571 3.15 -44.80 -20.62
C THR A 571 3.05 -43.88 -19.42
N SER A 572 4.12 -43.80 -18.64
CA SER A 572 4.19 -42.91 -17.49
C SER A 572 3.92 -41.45 -17.91
N PRO A 573 3.32 -40.63 -17.02
CA PRO A 573 2.92 -39.26 -17.29
C PRO A 573 4.11 -38.29 -17.23
N ARG A 574 5.18 -38.63 -17.95
CA ARG A 574 6.37 -37.81 -18.15
C ARG A 574 6.05 -36.66 -19.11
N ASP A 575 6.68 -35.52 -18.88
CA ASP A 575 6.58 -34.28 -19.66
C ASP A 575 5.21 -33.60 -19.64
N LEU A 576 4.46 -33.77 -18.54
CA LEU A 576 3.32 -32.90 -18.25
C LEU A 576 3.80 -31.46 -18.03
N VAL A 577 3.13 -30.51 -18.67
CA VAL A 577 3.40 -29.08 -18.58
C VAL A 577 2.21 -28.38 -17.92
N PHE A 578 2.45 -27.81 -16.76
CA PHE A 578 1.51 -27.00 -16.00
C PHE A 578 1.80 -25.53 -16.30
N SER A 579 0.84 -24.82 -16.87
CA SER A 579 0.99 -23.43 -17.31
C SER A 579 -0.05 -22.55 -16.63
N VAL A 580 0.37 -21.36 -16.23
CA VAL A 580 -0.51 -20.33 -15.66
C VAL A 580 -0.06 -18.96 -16.14
N GLY A 581 -1.02 -18.11 -16.51
CA GLY A 581 -0.69 -16.75 -16.92
C GLY A 581 -1.90 -15.96 -17.39
N LYS A 582 -1.64 -14.78 -17.92
CA LYS A 582 -2.69 -13.93 -18.48
C LYS A 582 -3.22 -14.55 -19.79
N PRO A 583 -4.52 -14.80 -19.91
CA PRO A 583 -5.10 -15.28 -21.17
C PRO A 583 -5.12 -14.18 -22.23
N PHE A 584 -4.88 -14.51 -23.51
CA PHE A 584 -5.01 -13.54 -24.60
C PHE A 584 -6.45 -13.01 -24.76
N ASP A 585 -7.44 -13.87 -24.52
CA ASP A 585 -8.86 -13.51 -24.51
C ASP A 585 -9.59 -14.28 -23.40
N PRO A 586 -9.97 -13.61 -22.30
CA PRO A 586 -10.67 -14.22 -21.18
C PRO A 586 -12.00 -14.89 -21.55
N ASN A 587 -12.72 -14.34 -22.52
CA ASN A 587 -14.07 -14.80 -22.86
C ASN A 587 -14.05 -16.12 -23.65
N THR A 588 -13.06 -16.29 -24.51
CA THR A 588 -12.93 -17.47 -25.36
C THR A 588 -11.95 -18.52 -24.81
N PHE A 589 -11.12 -18.18 -23.82
CA PHE A 589 -10.04 -19.04 -23.30
C PHE A 589 -10.44 -20.51 -23.06
N SER A 590 -11.56 -20.73 -22.35
CA SER A 590 -12.02 -22.07 -21.98
C SER A 590 -12.66 -22.86 -23.13
N GLN A 591 -12.99 -22.20 -24.25
CA GLN A 591 -13.76 -22.77 -25.36
C GLN A 591 -13.00 -22.81 -26.69
N ARG A 592 -11.98 -21.95 -26.85
CA ARG A 592 -11.23 -21.80 -28.10
C ARG A 592 -10.64 -23.14 -28.55
N TYR A 593 -10.85 -23.49 -29.81
CA TYR A 593 -10.32 -24.72 -30.40
C TYR A 593 -8.83 -24.56 -30.71
N VAL A 594 -8.03 -25.55 -30.32
CA VAL A 594 -6.61 -25.67 -30.66
C VAL A 594 -6.39 -27.10 -31.14
N ASP A 595 -5.99 -27.26 -32.41
CA ASP A 595 -5.67 -28.58 -32.96
C ASP A 595 -4.29 -29.01 -32.47
N VAL A 596 -4.25 -30.00 -31.58
CA VAL A 596 -3.00 -30.52 -31.00
C VAL A 596 -2.13 -31.28 -32.01
N LYS A 597 -2.71 -31.76 -33.12
CA LYS A 597 -1.93 -32.40 -34.19
C LYS A 597 -1.08 -31.38 -34.95
N ILE A 598 -1.53 -30.13 -35.00
CA ILE A 598 -0.84 -29.02 -35.64
C ILE A 598 0.00 -28.25 -34.62
N THR A 599 -0.58 -27.95 -33.45
CA THR A 599 0.05 -27.15 -32.40
C THR A 599 0.15 -27.94 -31.10
N PRO A 600 1.28 -28.61 -30.85
CA PRO A 600 1.44 -29.48 -29.69
C PRO A 600 1.51 -28.72 -28.36
N ASP A 601 1.86 -27.43 -28.36
CA ASP A 601 1.94 -26.59 -27.16
C ASP A 601 0.76 -25.62 -27.10
N VAL A 602 -0.34 -26.08 -26.48
CA VAL A 602 -1.58 -25.30 -26.31
C VAL A 602 -1.36 -24.04 -25.46
N GLY A 603 -0.44 -24.09 -24.49
CA GLY A 603 -0.17 -22.96 -23.60
C GLY A 603 0.34 -21.73 -24.35
N SER A 604 1.19 -21.94 -25.36
CA SER A 604 1.74 -20.87 -26.20
C SER A 604 0.69 -20.12 -27.04
N VAL A 605 -0.46 -20.74 -27.30
CA VAL A 605 -1.53 -20.17 -28.14
C VAL A 605 -2.53 -19.38 -27.31
N LEU A 606 -2.76 -19.78 -26.06
CA LEU A 606 -3.85 -19.27 -25.24
C LEU A 606 -3.40 -18.29 -24.14
N LEU A 607 -2.13 -18.38 -23.71
CA LEU A 607 -1.56 -17.55 -22.66
C LEU A 607 -0.50 -16.60 -23.24
N HIS A 608 -0.35 -15.44 -22.61
CA HIS A 608 0.72 -14.51 -22.93
C HIS A 608 2.13 -15.12 -22.72
N PRO A 609 3.17 -14.57 -23.35
CA PRO A 609 4.54 -15.08 -23.25
C PRO A 609 5.16 -15.07 -21.85
N ASP A 610 4.61 -14.26 -20.94
CA ASP A 610 5.01 -14.15 -19.53
C ASP A 610 4.40 -15.24 -18.63
N ALA A 611 3.65 -16.18 -19.21
CA ALA A 611 3.06 -17.29 -18.48
C ALA A 611 4.12 -18.19 -17.84
N VAL A 612 3.92 -18.49 -16.56
CA VAL A 612 4.76 -19.42 -15.81
C VAL A 612 4.43 -20.85 -16.23
N ARG A 613 5.48 -21.63 -16.50
CA ARG A 613 5.36 -23.02 -16.95
C ARG A 613 6.24 -23.93 -16.13
N VAL A 614 5.67 -25.03 -15.66
CA VAL A 614 6.35 -26.05 -14.87
C VAL A 614 6.24 -27.38 -15.59
N ARG A 615 7.38 -27.99 -15.91
CA ARG A 615 7.41 -29.32 -16.52
C ARG A 615 7.71 -30.38 -15.46
N VAL A 616 6.92 -31.45 -15.45
CA VAL A 616 7.23 -32.67 -14.70
C VAL A 616 7.96 -33.63 -15.63
N GLY A 617 9.30 -33.57 -15.59
CA GLY A 617 10.15 -34.53 -16.32
C GLY A 617 10.27 -35.88 -15.59
N SER A 618 11.00 -36.81 -16.21
CA SER A 618 11.19 -38.18 -15.69
C SER A 618 11.71 -38.23 -14.25
N LYS A 619 12.70 -37.40 -13.90
CA LYS A 619 13.29 -37.37 -12.55
C LYS A 619 12.25 -37.00 -11.48
N ARG A 620 11.47 -35.95 -11.73
CA ARG A 620 10.45 -35.45 -10.81
C ARG A 620 9.28 -36.44 -10.68
N TYR A 621 8.93 -37.15 -11.76
CA TYR A 621 7.94 -38.23 -11.70
C TYR A 621 8.41 -39.39 -10.82
N GLU A 622 9.62 -39.94 -11.06
CA GLU A 622 10.14 -41.06 -10.25
C GLU A 622 10.31 -40.69 -8.77
N GLU A 623 10.63 -39.42 -8.48
CA GLU A 623 10.78 -38.91 -7.12
C GLU A 623 9.46 -38.88 -6.34
N PHE A 624 8.33 -38.59 -7.01
CA PHE A 624 7.01 -38.42 -6.37
C PHE A 624 6.06 -39.60 -6.59
N LYS A 625 6.45 -40.58 -7.42
CA LYS A 625 5.66 -41.79 -7.67
C LYS A 625 5.38 -42.55 -6.37
N GLY A 626 4.11 -42.82 -6.10
CA GLY A 626 3.68 -43.58 -4.92
C GLY A 626 3.76 -42.81 -3.60
N LYS A 627 4.19 -41.54 -3.62
CA LYS A 627 4.20 -40.69 -2.42
C LYS A 627 2.86 -40.02 -2.17
N GLY A 628 1.84 -40.18 -3.00
CA GLY A 628 0.55 -39.51 -2.80
C GLY A 628 0.55 -38.07 -3.33
N TRP A 629 -0.18 -37.16 -2.69
CA TRP A 629 -0.40 -35.79 -3.18
C TRP A 629 0.83 -34.91 -3.00
N VAL A 630 1.16 -34.13 -4.04
CA VAL A 630 2.32 -33.23 -4.08
C VAL A 630 1.94 -31.88 -4.69
N GLU A 631 2.63 -30.84 -4.24
CA GLU A 631 2.54 -29.48 -4.79
C GLU A 631 3.59 -29.32 -5.90
N ILE A 632 3.13 -29.23 -7.15
CA ILE A 632 3.98 -28.86 -8.28
C ILE A 632 3.99 -27.34 -8.37
N GLU A 633 5.09 -26.74 -7.93
CA GLU A 633 5.34 -25.30 -8.00
C GLU A 633 6.38 -24.94 -9.06
N GLY A 634 6.24 -23.73 -9.60
CA GLY A 634 7.24 -23.12 -10.47
C GLY A 634 8.17 -22.22 -9.67
N ASP A 635 9.37 -22.01 -10.20
CA ASP A 635 10.39 -21.14 -9.58
C ASP A 635 10.01 -19.65 -9.67
N ILE A 636 8.94 -19.31 -10.41
CA ILE A 636 8.56 -17.94 -10.77
C ILE A 636 7.12 -17.67 -10.33
N GLU A 637 6.92 -16.48 -9.75
CA GLU A 637 5.63 -15.96 -9.31
C GLU A 637 4.81 -15.42 -10.49
N VAL A 638 3.48 -15.56 -10.43
CA VAL A 638 2.57 -15.01 -11.42
C VAL A 638 2.07 -13.65 -10.95
N SER A 639 2.13 -12.65 -11.82
CA SER A 639 1.54 -11.33 -11.56
C SER A 639 0.10 -11.28 -12.05
N VAL A 640 -0.81 -10.88 -11.18
CA VAL A 640 -2.23 -10.65 -11.48
C VAL A 640 -2.46 -9.15 -11.58
N GLY A 641 -3.02 -8.69 -12.70
CA GLY A 641 -3.43 -7.30 -12.92
C GLY A 641 -4.81 -7.00 -12.35
N LEU A 642 -5.33 -5.78 -12.59
CA LEU A 642 -6.70 -5.41 -12.14
C LEU A 642 -7.83 -6.13 -12.87
N ASP A 643 -7.57 -6.67 -14.06
CA ASP A 643 -8.48 -7.59 -14.75
C ASP A 643 -8.75 -8.85 -13.91
N GLY A 644 -7.83 -9.19 -13.01
CA GLY A 644 -8.00 -10.23 -12.02
C GLY A 644 -8.20 -11.61 -12.62
N ALA A 645 -7.70 -11.81 -13.84
CA ALA A 645 -7.96 -13.00 -14.66
C ALA A 645 -6.67 -13.81 -14.86
N LEU A 646 -6.70 -15.08 -14.45
CA LEU A 646 -5.66 -16.06 -14.74
C LEU A 646 -6.23 -17.27 -15.46
N GLY A 647 -5.55 -17.66 -16.53
CA GLY A 647 -5.78 -18.92 -17.24
C GLY A 647 -4.82 -19.99 -16.73
N PHE A 648 -5.35 -21.20 -16.52
CA PHE A 648 -4.59 -22.38 -16.08
C PHE A 648 -4.72 -23.48 -17.13
N ILE A 649 -3.61 -24.12 -17.47
CA ILE A 649 -3.56 -25.20 -18.47
C ILE A 649 -2.65 -26.32 -17.94
N VAL A 650 -3.11 -27.56 -17.98
CA VAL A 650 -2.25 -28.74 -17.86
C VAL A 650 -2.29 -29.48 -19.18
N SER A 651 -1.13 -29.66 -19.80
CA SER A 651 -1.05 -30.27 -21.12
C SER A 651 0.14 -31.20 -21.26
N LYS A 652 0.05 -32.14 -22.21
CA LYS A 652 1.19 -32.95 -22.66
C LYS A 652 1.28 -32.86 -24.18
N ARG A 653 2.50 -32.93 -24.71
CA ARG A 653 2.74 -33.04 -26.15
C ARG A 653 2.04 -34.30 -26.68
N PHE A 654 1.21 -34.12 -27.70
CA PHE A 654 0.51 -35.22 -28.35
C PHE A 654 1.49 -36.06 -29.19
N GLU A 655 1.42 -37.38 -29.04
CA GLU A 655 2.18 -38.37 -29.81
C GLU A 655 1.22 -39.49 -30.22
N GLU A 656 1.19 -39.80 -31.52
CA GLU A 656 0.24 -40.78 -32.06
C GLU A 656 0.55 -42.20 -31.54
N GLY A 657 -0.47 -42.88 -31.03
CA GLY A 657 -0.35 -44.25 -30.48
C GLY A 657 0.17 -44.34 -29.05
N VAL A 658 0.47 -43.22 -28.39
CA VAL A 658 0.95 -43.18 -27.00
C VAL A 658 -0.20 -42.87 -26.06
N PHE A 659 -0.48 -43.79 -25.13
CA PHE A 659 -1.47 -43.59 -24.07
C PHE A 659 -0.78 -43.30 -22.74
N VAL A 660 -1.30 -42.31 -22.03
CA VAL A 660 -0.79 -41.80 -20.76
C VAL A 660 -1.77 -42.14 -19.63
N ASP A 661 -1.22 -42.57 -18.50
CA ASP A 661 -1.97 -43.00 -17.31
C ASP A 661 -1.07 -42.85 -16.06
N GLY A 662 -1.60 -43.09 -14.85
CA GLY A 662 -0.84 -43.14 -13.61
C GLY A 662 -0.72 -41.80 -12.90
N TRP A 663 -1.72 -40.93 -13.01
CA TRP A 663 -1.76 -39.67 -12.26
C TRP A 663 -3.17 -39.18 -11.98
N SER A 664 -3.30 -38.39 -10.91
CA SER A 664 -4.52 -37.68 -10.54
C SER A 664 -4.25 -36.19 -10.37
N PHE A 665 -5.24 -35.37 -10.72
CA PHE A 665 -5.21 -33.92 -10.59
C PHE A 665 -6.25 -33.45 -9.58
N GLY A 666 -5.80 -32.70 -8.58
CA GLY A 666 -6.58 -32.27 -7.43
C GLY A 666 -6.95 -30.79 -7.42
N GLY A 667 -6.53 -30.03 -8.43
CA GLY A 667 -6.80 -28.60 -8.56
C GLY A 667 -5.55 -27.73 -8.41
N VAL A 668 -5.78 -26.44 -8.18
CA VAL A 668 -4.74 -25.42 -8.07
C VAL A 668 -4.97 -24.57 -6.84
N ARG A 669 -3.89 -24.31 -6.09
CA ARG A 669 -3.84 -23.33 -5.02
C ARG A 669 -3.03 -22.12 -5.49
N LEU A 670 -3.58 -20.93 -5.30
CA LEU A 670 -2.86 -19.67 -5.43
C LEU A 670 -2.63 -19.11 -4.03
N GLU A 671 -1.37 -19.01 -3.67
CA GLU A 671 -0.95 -18.34 -2.45
C GLU A 671 -0.41 -16.96 -2.81
N PRO A 672 -0.96 -15.89 -2.23
CA PRO A 672 -0.38 -14.56 -2.45
C PRO A 672 1.04 -14.52 -1.92
N VAL A 673 1.96 -13.97 -2.72
CA VAL A 673 3.29 -13.66 -2.25
C VAL A 673 3.27 -12.27 -1.64
N PHE A 674 3.28 -12.27 -0.31
CA PHE A 674 3.62 -11.10 0.47
C PHE A 674 5.13 -10.99 0.41
N GLY A 675 5.65 -9.92 -0.19
CA GLY A 675 7.08 -9.76 -0.43
C GLY A 675 7.90 -10.21 0.76
N SER A 676 8.58 -11.34 0.62
CA SER A 676 9.71 -11.66 1.44
C SER A 676 10.79 -10.64 1.08
N ALA A 677 11.42 -10.04 2.10
CA ALA A 677 12.75 -9.51 1.89
C ALA A 677 13.56 -10.61 1.16
N PRO A 678 14.33 -10.30 0.12
CA PRO A 678 14.97 -11.31 -0.73
C PRO A 678 15.74 -12.29 0.16
N VAL A 679 15.21 -13.50 0.31
CA VAL A 679 15.93 -14.60 0.94
C VAL A 679 17.03 -14.93 -0.06
N ARG A 680 18.26 -14.57 0.29
CA ARG A 680 19.45 -14.92 -0.48
C ARG A 680 19.48 -16.45 -0.62
N ILE A 681 19.21 -16.92 -1.84
CA ILE A 681 19.42 -18.31 -2.20
C ILE A 681 20.93 -18.46 -2.36
N ASP A 682 21.61 -18.88 -1.30
CA ASP A 682 22.95 -19.43 -1.42
C ASP A 682 22.88 -20.67 -2.33
N SER A 683 23.54 -20.61 -3.48
CA SER A 683 23.78 -21.76 -4.36
C SER A 683 25.27 -21.83 -4.68
N PRO A 684 25.82 -23.02 -4.99
CA PRO A 684 25.88 -24.23 -4.19
C PRO A 684 27.33 -24.49 -3.74
N ARG A 685 27.51 -25.31 -2.68
CA ARG A 685 28.82 -25.92 -2.40
C ARG A 685 29.23 -26.81 -3.57
N ILE A 686 30.25 -26.37 -4.31
CA ILE A 686 31.02 -27.23 -5.21
C ILE A 686 31.88 -28.13 -4.32
N LEU A 687 31.70 -29.44 -4.47
CA LEU A 687 32.62 -30.46 -4.00
C LEU A 687 33.95 -30.31 -4.75
N THR A 688 35.03 -30.08 -4.02
CA THR A 688 36.37 -30.57 -4.37
C THR A 688 36.77 -31.60 -3.34
#